data_AF-A0A957T0E7-F1
#
_entry.id   AF-A0A957T0E7-F1
#
_cell.length_a   1.000
_cell.length_b   1.000
_cell.length_c   1.000
_cell.angle_alpha   90.00
_cell.angle_beta   90.00
_cell.angle_gamma   90.00
#
_symmetry.space_group_name_H-M   'P 1'
#
loop_
_entity.id
_entity.type
_entity.pdbx_description
1 polymer ?
#
loop_
_entity_poly.entity_id
_entity_poly.type
_entity_poly.pdbx_seq_one_letter_code
_entity_poly.pdbx_strand_id
1 'polypeptide(L)'
;MKIVIRSCGGLLLIGTLLLFFTPTYPLFAAPAIDETVGVPITLTVSTVGNGSIDAQPPGPIHGYGAVVTLTANPDPGHEFVAWSGDLTAVDDWWAPLWNYRIALNVGANGYERTDKPAEVAIDFAALLSAAGEATAFDPNSLRVVEIDASGQVIDNSVPFQFDDPTCDDSNRDGAGTLVFLLRGTTAVNAGRTYHIYFDVVGKGFTLPNFTDQVVLTDNVTDQGQSSFQITTANATYYYHKAGGGFSSLVDSDNKDWIDYRRNIAGAGGTFRGIPNMIYPEGEFHPGATGSSSAVVSSGPLKETICTVTSDSKWEALWDLFPTYARMTVLKYDHDYWFLYEGTPGGTFDAASDFLVRSNGTQNLLSADWQADLTGEEWVYVGDPNSNRSIFLAHHEDDSAVDSYKPLNNLMTVFGFGRQNSPTASKMNQQPGYFTIGLIDELSYTPAAKQIRGAYKDLVVTAAPLQIRGQHRTTIPAASAVVSATMTSNRALTATFRPLIYTLDWQSTGQGTVAVSPDKPTYNHGDVVTLTASPDPGWRLGNWSGALSGNTTPETLTMDGNKTVTANFVRIPYTIDTIAVGSGTVTATPANATYFYGDEVTLTAAANPGWSFAGWRGALSGTTPSQQLTVSANHVVTATFVQESYHVITNVVGNGTVSYTPVQASYLYGDEVTFRALPAAGWEFAGWAGDLSGNTTPIVATMTGNRAVTARFTQKEYTLVLTQTGQGQVTAAPQTESYLYGAEVTLTATPAAGWRFVSWSGDLTSTTSPTTIVIEENRAVHATFEPIPYTLTVQQIAGGSVTWSPLKSAYLYGDQVELVATPDADFVFVGWEGALSGDANPAQLTITDNATVSAKFTKTPYTLTTSVVGSGTVTRSPQQENYQQGDEVTLTAIPAAGWRFAGWSGDLTGTTSPATVTVSGNLSITAQFVKDAYTIFLSTESQLGVVSIAPQKPTYEYGDEITLTATPKPGYRFVRWVVTRSDSRTFADNPLLLTIEDDLVITPEFTESGEPVNYLYVPFV
;
A
#
# COMPACT_ATOMS: atom_id res chain seq x y z
N MET A 1 -35.69 58.10 89.33
CA MET A 1 -36.39 59.18 90.05
C MET A 1 -35.36 60.22 90.46
N LYS A 2 -35.51 61.44 89.92
CA LYS A 2 -34.85 62.72 90.24
C LYS A 2 -33.29 62.75 90.25
N ILE A 3 -32.66 63.32 89.21
CA ILE A 3 -32.41 64.77 88.99
C ILE A 3 -31.22 65.23 89.87
N VAL A 4 -30.14 65.89 89.42
CA VAL A 4 -29.74 66.42 88.11
C VAL A 4 -28.39 67.14 88.33
N ILE A 5 -27.50 67.07 87.32
CA ILE A 5 -26.73 68.20 86.74
C ILE A 5 -25.48 68.80 87.44
N ARG A 6 -24.40 68.70 86.64
CA ARG A 6 -23.36 69.69 86.26
C ARG A 6 -22.40 70.18 87.36
N SER A 7 -21.15 70.52 87.08
CA SER A 7 -20.43 70.82 85.83
C SER A 7 -18.94 70.89 86.13
N CYS A 8 -18.13 70.65 85.09
CA CYS A 8 -16.88 71.34 84.70
C CYS A 8 -15.86 71.70 85.80
N GLY A 9 -14.57 71.43 85.66
CA GLY A 9 -13.80 71.05 84.48
C GLY A 9 -12.34 71.49 84.68
N GLY A 10 -11.44 70.74 84.03
CA GLY A 10 -10.06 71.10 83.71
C GLY A 10 -9.08 71.29 84.88
N LEU A 11 -7.76 71.23 84.71
CA LEU A 11 -6.82 70.66 83.75
C LEU A 11 -5.47 71.26 84.21
N LEU A 12 -4.37 70.52 84.06
CA LEU A 12 -2.97 71.00 84.07
C LEU A 12 -2.40 71.48 85.42
N LEU A 13 -1.12 71.32 85.74
CA LEU A 13 0.02 70.48 85.33
C LEU A 13 1.21 71.08 86.11
N ILE A 14 2.14 70.21 86.52
CA ILE A 14 3.60 70.44 86.63
C ILE A 14 4.09 71.47 87.67
N GLY A 15 5.04 71.04 88.49
CA GLY A 15 5.96 71.98 89.12
C GLY A 15 6.74 71.44 90.30
N THR A 16 7.46 70.33 90.09
CA THR A 16 8.44 69.76 91.01
C THR A 16 9.53 70.80 91.36
N LEU A 17 9.74 71.10 92.64
CA LEU A 17 11.05 71.54 93.12
C LEU A 17 11.31 71.04 94.55
N LEU A 18 12.38 70.26 94.65
CA LEU A 18 13.05 69.80 95.87
C LEU A 18 13.30 70.97 96.85
N LEU A 19 13.08 70.75 98.14
CA LEU A 19 14.15 70.75 99.15
C LEU A 19 13.61 70.46 100.56
N PHE A 20 14.37 69.61 101.25
CA PHE A 20 14.25 69.16 102.63
C PHE A 20 13.86 70.26 103.62
N PHE A 21 12.82 70.01 104.42
CA PHE A 21 12.80 70.27 105.86
C PHE A 21 11.71 69.40 106.50
N THR A 22 12.15 68.48 107.35
CA THR A 22 11.33 67.74 108.30
C THR A 22 10.84 68.68 109.41
N PRO A 23 9.54 68.74 109.74
CA PRO A 23 9.08 69.27 111.00
C PRO A 23 8.90 68.10 111.97
N THR A 24 9.74 68.10 112.99
CA THR A 24 9.58 67.32 114.21
C THR A 24 8.45 67.87 115.09
N TYR A 25 7.83 66.92 115.80
CA TYR A 25 6.98 67.03 117.00
C TYR A 25 5.46 67.25 116.80
N PRO A 26 4.58 66.60 117.62
CA PRO A 26 4.84 65.72 118.76
C PRO A 26 4.39 64.26 118.54
N LEU A 27 5.10 63.33 119.20
CA LEU A 27 4.62 61.98 119.47
C LEU A 27 3.26 62.06 120.17
N PHE A 28 2.18 61.80 119.44
CA PHE A 28 1.05 61.08 120.00
C PHE A 28 1.17 59.66 119.49
N ALA A 29 1.36 58.73 120.43
CA ALA A 29 1.42 57.31 120.19
C ALA A 29 0.28 56.91 119.24
N ALA A 30 0.64 56.32 118.10
CA ALA A 30 -0.28 55.46 117.38
C ALA A 30 -0.86 54.48 118.42
N PRO A 31 -2.16 54.16 118.36
CA PRO A 31 -2.69 53.10 119.20
C PRO A 31 -1.77 51.90 118.97
N ALA A 32 -1.23 51.34 120.05
CA ALA A 32 -0.52 50.08 119.98
C ALA A 32 -1.41 49.17 119.12
N ILE A 33 -0.95 48.86 117.90
CA ILE A 33 -1.53 47.76 117.16
C ILE A 33 -1.27 46.61 118.10
N ASP A 34 -2.36 46.07 118.61
CA ASP A 34 -2.32 44.99 119.56
C ASP A 34 -1.54 43.85 118.89
N GLU A 35 -0.27 43.69 119.25
CA GLU A 35 0.59 42.59 118.80
C GLU A 35 0.06 41.22 119.31
N THR A 36 -1.12 41.20 119.94
CA THR A 36 -1.88 39.99 120.25
C THR A 36 -2.93 39.60 119.19
N VAL A 37 -3.09 40.34 118.08
CA VAL A 37 -3.98 39.91 116.96
C VAL A 37 -3.25 38.96 116.02
N GLY A 38 -3.53 37.67 116.20
CA GLY A 38 -2.96 36.64 115.36
C GLY A 38 -3.65 36.49 113.99
N VAL A 39 -2.85 36.36 112.92
CA VAL A 39 -3.27 36.06 111.54
C VAL A 39 -3.32 34.55 111.34
N PRO A 40 -4.49 33.96 111.05
CA PRO A 40 -4.63 32.53 110.89
C PRO A 40 -4.03 32.04 109.56
N ILE A 41 -3.38 30.89 109.63
CA ILE A 41 -3.09 30.06 108.45
C ILE A 41 -3.87 28.75 108.57
N THR A 42 -4.65 28.45 107.54
CA THR A 42 -5.33 27.15 107.44
C THR A 42 -4.49 26.25 106.56
N LEU A 43 -3.95 25.19 107.15
CA LEU A 43 -3.20 24.15 106.47
C LEU A 43 -4.08 22.92 106.34
N THR A 44 -4.34 22.52 105.11
CA THR A 44 -5.11 21.32 104.82
C THR A 44 -4.26 20.34 104.03
N VAL A 45 -4.24 19.10 104.49
CA VAL A 45 -3.91 17.97 103.62
C VAL A 45 -5.14 17.70 102.78
N SER A 46 -4.99 17.60 101.46
CA SER A 46 -6.11 17.26 100.59
C SER A 46 -6.82 15.99 101.07
N THR A 47 -8.14 15.89 100.87
CA THR A 47 -8.99 14.74 101.29
C THR A 47 -8.60 13.39 100.66
N VAL A 48 -7.62 13.37 99.76
CA VAL A 48 -7.07 12.19 99.08
C VAL A 48 -5.71 11.75 99.67
N GLY A 49 -5.15 12.46 100.67
CA GLY A 49 -3.75 12.31 101.07
C GLY A 49 -3.49 11.40 102.28
N ASN A 50 -2.58 10.44 102.12
CA ASN A 50 -1.79 9.84 103.21
C ASN A 50 -0.43 10.59 103.28
N GLY A 51 -0.19 11.25 104.41
CA GLY A 51 0.95 12.15 104.69
C GLY A 51 0.62 13.22 105.75
N SER A 52 1.58 14.08 106.13
CA SER A 52 1.42 15.15 107.13
C SER A 52 2.07 16.49 106.71
N ILE A 53 1.63 17.61 107.30
CA ILE A 53 2.23 18.95 107.09
C ILE A 53 2.81 19.44 108.41
N ASP A 54 4.08 19.85 108.40
CA ASP A 54 4.75 20.51 109.51
C ASP A 54 4.89 22.02 109.24
N ALA A 55 4.58 22.83 110.26
CA ALA A 55 4.75 24.28 110.22
C ALA A 55 5.78 24.75 111.27
N GLN A 56 6.66 25.68 110.88
CA GLN A 56 7.64 26.29 111.79
C GLN A 56 7.63 27.82 111.69
N PRO A 57 7.46 28.55 112.83
CA PRO A 57 7.12 28.03 114.16
C PRO A 57 5.73 27.37 114.20
N PRO A 58 5.47 26.37 115.05
CA PRO A 58 4.21 25.63 115.05
C PRO A 58 3.07 26.45 115.66
N GLY A 59 1.88 26.34 115.05
CA GLY A 59 0.65 26.97 115.54
C GLY A 59 -0.30 27.31 114.39
N PRO A 60 -1.62 27.43 114.63
CA PRO A 60 -2.59 27.81 113.59
C PRO A 60 -2.72 29.34 113.41
N ILE A 61 -2.05 30.10 114.27
CA ILE A 61 -2.18 31.55 114.40
C ILE A 61 -0.78 32.14 114.59
N HIS A 62 -0.40 33.08 113.73
CA HIS A 62 0.93 33.72 113.78
C HIS A 62 0.80 35.25 113.81
N GLY A 63 1.81 35.93 114.34
CA GLY A 63 1.85 37.39 114.33
C GLY A 63 1.81 37.95 112.90
N TYR A 64 1.21 39.13 112.74
CA TYR A 64 1.19 39.85 111.46
C TYR A 64 2.61 40.09 110.94
N GLY A 65 2.89 39.72 109.68
CA GLY A 65 4.21 39.81 109.06
C GLY A 65 5.16 38.63 109.36
N ALA A 66 4.73 37.64 110.18
CA ALA A 66 5.52 36.44 110.41
C ALA A 66 5.70 35.63 109.12
N VAL A 67 6.89 35.05 108.94
CA VAL A 67 7.16 34.09 107.88
C VAL A 67 6.99 32.69 108.46
N VAL A 68 6.06 31.93 107.89
CA VAL A 68 5.81 30.54 108.27
C VAL A 68 6.40 29.65 107.19
N THR A 69 7.31 28.76 107.59
CA THR A 69 7.85 27.72 106.71
C THR A 69 6.98 26.48 106.84
N LEU A 70 6.49 25.99 105.70
CA LEU A 70 5.60 24.83 105.61
C LEU A 70 6.33 23.70 104.90
N THR A 71 6.36 22.51 105.50
CA THR A 71 6.97 21.30 104.95
C THR A 71 5.92 20.19 104.82
N ALA A 72 5.87 19.52 103.68
CA ALA A 72 4.95 18.40 103.46
C ALA A 72 5.68 17.03 103.46
N ASN A 73 5.20 16.07 104.26
CA ASN A 73 5.79 14.74 104.48
C ASN A 73 4.85 13.59 103.98
N PRO A 74 5.21 12.81 102.94
CA PRO A 74 4.36 11.72 102.44
C PRO A 74 4.49 10.38 103.21
N ASP A 75 3.43 9.57 103.29
CA ASP A 75 3.42 8.18 103.84
C ASP A 75 3.98 7.13 102.83
N PRO A 76 4.36 5.89 103.25
CA PRO A 76 4.81 4.84 102.33
C PRO A 76 3.81 4.56 101.21
N GLY A 77 4.30 4.54 99.97
CA GLY A 77 3.43 4.39 98.80
C GLY A 77 2.70 5.67 98.41
N HIS A 78 3.12 6.87 98.88
CA HIS A 78 2.60 8.19 98.50
C HIS A 78 3.74 9.22 98.32
N GLU A 79 3.51 10.29 97.55
CA GLU A 79 4.44 11.40 97.32
C GLU A 79 3.77 12.78 97.47
N PHE A 80 4.56 13.84 97.72
CA PHE A 80 4.10 15.22 97.76
C PHE A 80 4.02 15.80 96.34
N VAL A 81 2.92 16.47 96.01
CA VAL A 81 2.61 16.91 94.63
C VAL A 81 2.82 18.40 94.45
N ALA A 82 2.08 19.23 95.19
CA ALA A 82 2.07 20.66 95.00
C ALA A 82 1.41 21.40 96.17
N TRP A 83 1.63 22.71 96.17
CA TRP A 83 0.81 23.68 96.87
C TRP A 83 -0.17 24.33 95.89
N SER A 84 -1.41 24.58 96.31
CA SER A 84 -2.41 25.32 95.52
C SER A 84 -3.00 26.50 96.31
N GLY A 85 -3.36 27.58 95.60
CA GLY A 85 -3.81 28.87 96.16
C GLY A 85 -3.60 30.05 95.20
N ASP A 86 -4.00 31.26 95.60
CA ASP A 86 -4.04 32.46 94.74
C ASP A 86 -2.65 33.03 94.40
N LEU A 87 -2.25 32.95 93.11
CA LEU A 87 -0.99 33.49 92.55
C LEU A 87 -1.11 34.24 91.16
N THR A 88 -2.31 34.40 90.55
CA THR A 88 -2.74 35.28 89.38
C THR A 88 -2.40 34.96 87.87
N ALA A 89 -3.27 35.35 86.86
CA ALA A 89 -3.20 35.10 85.36
C ALA A 89 -3.96 36.10 84.39
N VAL A 90 -3.64 36.23 83.05
CA VAL A 90 -4.36 37.03 81.95
C VAL A 90 -4.31 36.41 80.46
N ASP A 91 -5.20 36.82 79.49
CA ASP A 91 -5.68 36.25 78.13
C ASP A 91 -5.31 37.00 76.78
N ASP A 92 -5.57 36.43 75.56
CA ASP A 92 -5.20 36.93 74.15
C ASP A 92 -6.27 36.79 72.97
N TRP A 93 -6.02 37.42 71.79
CA TRP A 93 -6.87 37.96 70.65
C TRP A 93 -7.74 37.07 69.71
N TRP A 94 -7.97 35.78 69.93
CA TRP A 94 -8.84 34.96 69.04
C TRP A 94 -10.26 35.61 68.88
N ALA A 95 -10.90 35.56 67.69
CA ALA A 95 -12.31 35.99 67.49
C ALA A 95 -13.33 34.98 68.07
N PRO A 96 -14.32 35.38 68.90
CA PRO A 96 -15.04 34.47 69.82
C PRO A 96 -15.89 33.36 69.19
N LEU A 97 -16.14 33.40 67.89
CA LEU A 97 -17.14 32.55 67.24
C LEU A 97 -16.62 31.17 66.81
N TRP A 98 -15.36 31.08 66.36
CA TRP A 98 -14.76 29.83 65.89
C TRP A 98 -13.90 29.18 66.97
N ASN A 99 -14.02 27.87 67.14
CA ASN A 99 -13.20 27.09 68.06
C ASN A 99 -11.95 26.49 67.40
N TYR A 100 -11.96 26.35 66.07
CA TYR A 100 -10.94 25.62 65.33
C TYR A 100 -10.45 26.43 64.12
N ARG A 101 -9.14 26.33 63.85
CA ARG A 101 -8.55 26.79 62.59
C ARG A 101 -7.29 26.01 62.24
N ILE A 102 -6.94 26.03 60.96
CA ILE A 102 -5.61 25.67 60.44
C ILE A 102 -5.01 26.82 59.64
N ALA A 103 -3.69 26.85 59.53
CA ALA A 103 -3.00 27.76 58.61
C ALA A 103 -2.49 26.98 57.40
N LEU A 104 -2.74 27.49 56.19
CA LEU A 104 -2.22 26.99 54.93
C LEU A 104 -1.19 27.98 54.37
N ASN A 105 -0.04 27.49 53.94
CA ASN A 105 0.91 28.26 53.14
C ASN A 105 0.88 27.76 51.70
N VAL A 106 0.60 28.66 50.75
CA VAL A 106 0.46 28.38 49.32
C VAL A 106 1.59 29.07 48.56
N GLY A 107 2.47 28.27 47.96
CA GLY A 107 3.61 28.72 47.16
C GLY A 107 3.36 28.58 45.66
N ALA A 108 3.92 29.52 44.88
CA ALA A 108 3.76 29.59 43.42
C ALA A 108 4.44 28.46 42.63
N ASN A 109 5.31 27.67 43.28
CA ASN A 109 6.05 26.55 42.70
C ASN A 109 6.95 26.92 41.51
N GLY A 110 7.58 28.10 41.53
CA GLY A 110 8.47 28.56 40.45
C GLY A 110 7.76 29.16 39.23
N TYR A 111 6.43 29.20 39.22
CA TYR A 111 5.64 29.77 38.12
C TYR A 111 4.76 30.91 38.63
N GLU A 112 4.81 32.08 37.99
CA GLU A 112 3.96 33.20 38.38
C GLU A 112 2.49 32.83 38.19
N ARG A 113 1.66 33.21 39.15
CA ARG A 113 0.22 32.93 39.17
C ARG A 113 -0.56 34.24 39.12
N THR A 114 -1.68 34.25 38.44
CA THR A 114 -2.65 35.35 38.50
C THR A 114 -4.02 34.73 38.63
N ASP A 115 -4.76 35.11 39.68
CA ASP A 115 -6.13 34.62 39.94
C ASP A 115 -6.25 33.09 39.85
N LYS A 116 -5.24 32.37 40.34
CA LYS A 116 -5.15 30.91 40.24
C LYS A 116 -5.99 30.26 41.36
N PRO A 117 -6.94 29.36 41.04
CA PRO A 117 -7.55 28.51 42.04
C PRO A 117 -6.52 27.58 42.69
N ALA A 118 -6.50 27.54 44.03
CA ALA A 118 -5.78 26.54 44.81
C ALA A 118 -6.74 25.43 45.21
N GLU A 119 -6.29 24.18 45.09
CA GLU A 119 -7.03 22.98 45.42
C GLU A 119 -6.31 22.28 46.58
N VAL A 120 -7.02 22.00 47.68
CA VAL A 120 -6.43 21.44 48.90
C VAL A 120 -7.30 20.30 49.43
N ALA A 121 -6.79 19.07 49.37
CA ALA A 121 -7.42 17.95 50.04
C ALA A 121 -7.38 18.16 51.57
N ILE A 122 -8.54 18.09 52.21
CA ILE A 122 -8.70 18.32 53.65
C ILE A 122 -9.82 17.45 54.21
N ASP A 123 -9.58 16.93 55.41
CA ASP A 123 -10.57 16.18 56.19
C ASP A 123 -10.87 16.92 57.50
N PHE A 124 -11.96 17.70 57.48
CA PHE A 124 -12.41 18.46 58.64
C PHE A 124 -12.93 17.56 59.76
N ALA A 125 -13.48 16.38 59.44
CA ALA A 125 -13.94 15.44 60.44
C ALA A 125 -12.77 14.79 61.19
N ALA A 126 -11.70 14.41 60.49
CA ALA A 126 -10.46 13.95 61.12
C ALA A 126 -9.83 15.03 62.00
N LEU A 127 -9.82 16.28 61.57
CA LEU A 127 -9.31 17.41 62.37
C LEU A 127 -10.14 17.61 63.65
N LEU A 128 -11.47 17.60 63.57
CA LEU A 128 -12.34 17.73 64.75
C LEU A 128 -12.17 16.53 65.70
N SER A 129 -12.12 15.31 65.16
CA SER A 129 -11.87 14.09 65.93
C SER A 129 -10.53 14.15 66.68
N ALA A 130 -9.46 14.63 66.02
CA ALA A 130 -8.16 14.84 66.65
C ALA A 130 -8.18 15.90 67.77
N ALA A 131 -9.12 16.85 67.74
CA ALA A 131 -9.37 17.80 68.83
C ALA A 131 -10.26 17.23 69.96
N GLY A 132 -10.70 15.97 69.86
CA GLY A 132 -11.63 15.35 70.80
C GLY A 132 -13.09 15.82 70.62
N GLU A 133 -13.42 16.42 69.48
CA GLU A 133 -14.76 16.90 69.16
C GLU A 133 -15.56 15.81 68.46
N ALA A 134 -16.69 15.40 69.06
CA ALA A 134 -17.56 14.35 68.54
C ALA A 134 -18.73 14.90 67.70
N THR A 135 -18.91 16.22 67.68
CA THR A 135 -19.96 16.88 66.90
C THR A 135 -19.52 17.00 65.43
N ALA A 136 -20.43 16.72 64.50
CA ALA A 136 -20.14 16.77 63.07
C ALA A 136 -19.72 18.17 62.59
N PHE A 137 -18.86 18.20 61.58
CA PHE A 137 -18.43 19.41 60.89
C PHE A 137 -19.62 20.19 60.29
N ASP A 138 -19.62 21.53 60.41
CA ASP A 138 -20.58 22.42 59.76
C ASP A 138 -19.96 23.10 58.53
N PRO A 139 -20.33 22.71 57.30
CA PRO A 139 -19.83 23.37 56.10
C PRO A 139 -20.12 24.88 56.05
N ASN A 140 -21.20 25.36 56.69
CA ASN A 140 -21.54 26.79 56.73
C ASN A 140 -20.56 27.61 57.57
N SER A 141 -19.79 26.95 58.45
CA SER A 141 -18.79 27.59 59.31
C SER A 141 -17.52 27.99 58.56
N LEU A 142 -17.28 27.44 57.36
CA LEU A 142 -16.04 27.63 56.63
C LEU A 142 -15.76 29.09 56.31
N ARG A 143 -14.54 29.55 56.60
CA ARG A 143 -14.01 30.84 56.12
C ARG A 143 -12.56 30.66 55.69
N VAL A 144 -12.24 31.24 54.53
CA VAL A 144 -10.87 31.37 54.03
C VAL A 144 -10.47 32.84 54.18
N VAL A 145 -9.39 33.09 54.93
CA VAL A 145 -8.90 34.44 55.22
C VAL A 145 -7.42 34.50 54.90
N GLU A 146 -7.03 35.38 53.99
CA GLU A 146 -5.63 35.66 53.72
C GLU A 146 -5.04 36.55 54.82
N ILE A 147 -3.83 36.23 55.26
CA ILE A 147 -3.08 36.99 56.26
C ILE A 147 -1.67 37.32 55.77
N ASP A 148 -1.09 38.38 56.31
CA ASP A 148 0.32 38.68 56.12
C ASP A 148 1.21 37.93 57.13
N ALA A 149 2.52 38.08 56.97
CA ALA A 149 3.53 37.45 57.84
C ALA A 149 3.47 37.88 59.32
N SER A 150 2.77 38.98 59.64
CA SER A 150 2.56 39.46 61.01
C SER A 150 1.27 38.92 61.64
N GLY A 151 0.47 38.18 60.87
CA GLY A 151 -0.84 37.67 61.27
C GLY A 151 -1.99 38.65 61.07
N GLN A 152 -1.77 39.77 60.39
CA GLN A 152 -2.82 40.73 60.05
C GLN A 152 -3.60 40.26 58.81
N VAL A 153 -4.92 40.49 58.81
CA VAL A 153 -5.81 40.12 57.70
C VAL A 153 -5.55 40.98 56.45
N ILE A 154 -5.32 40.32 55.31
CA ILE A 154 -5.19 40.92 53.96
C ILE A 154 -6.54 40.92 53.25
N ASP A 155 -7.18 39.74 53.15
CA ASP A 155 -8.50 39.55 52.52
C ASP A 155 -9.32 38.57 53.36
N ASN A 156 -10.46 39.02 53.89
CA ASN A 156 -11.40 38.18 54.66
C ASN A 156 -12.60 37.69 53.84
N SER A 157 -12.54 37.88 52.53
CA SER A 157 -13.60 37.62 51.56
C SER A 157 -13.12 36.77 50.39
N VAL A 158 -12.09 35.95 50.63
CA VAL A 158 -11.50 35.05 49.63
C VAL A 158 -12.60 34.10 49.12
N PRO A 159 -12.92 34.09 47.81
CA PRO A 159 -13.88 33.16 47.24
C PRO A 159 -13.39 31.74 47.43
N PHE A 160 -14.29 30.86 47.81
CA PHE A 160 -14.00 29.44 47.96
C PHE A 160 -15.23 28.58 47.68
N GLN A 161 -14.97 27.30 47.46
CA GLN A 161 -15.94 26.22 47.49
C GLN A 161 -15.30 24.98 48.13
N PHE A 162 -16.13 24.02 48.53
CA PHE A 162 -15.67 22.76 49.09
C PHE A 162 -16.35 21.61 48.34
N ASP A 163 -15.54 20.83 47.63
CA ASP A 163 -15.98 19.74 46.76
C ASP A 163 -15.85 18.40 47.50
N ASP A 164 -16.87 17.54 47.39
CA ASP A 164 -16.86 16.17 47.90
C ASP A 164 -16.16 15.24 46.88
N PRO A 165 -15.29 14.30 47.31
CA PRO A 165 -14.44 13.52 46.41
C PRO A 165 -15.17 12.39 45.64
N THR A 166 -16.50 12.28 45.72
CA THR A 166 -17.26 11.19 45.09
C THR A 166 -18.27 11.65 44.04
N CYS A 167 -18.58 10.78 43.06
CA CYS A 167 -19.64 10.99 42.07
C CYS A 167 -21.06 10.89 42.65
N ASP A 168 -21.21 10.77 43.97
CA ASP A 168 -22.47 10.63 44.71
C ASP A 168 -22.49 11.67 45.85
N ASP A 169 -23.29 12.73 45.69
CA ASP A 169 -23.33 13.89 46.60
C ASP A 169 -23.96 13.60 47.98
N SER A 170 -24.35 12.35 48.24
CA SER A 170 -25.20 11.99 49.37
C SER A 170 -24.48 11.83 50.70
N ASN A 171 -23.14 11.93 50.75
CA ASN A 171 -22.38 11.61 51.96
C ASN A 171 -21.20 12.57 52.25
N ARG A 172 -21.50 13.85 52.50
CA ARG A 172 -20.53 14.85 52.98
C ARG A 172 -20.06 14.51 54.40
N ASP A 173 -19.05 13.66 54.52
CA ASP A 173 -18.46 13.24 55.79
C ASP A 173 -17.43 14.23 56.37
N GLY A 174 -17.12 15.30 55.63
CA GLY A 174 -16.14 16.32 56.01
C GLY A 174 -14.77 16.16 55.35
N ALA A 175 -14.56 15.10 54.58
CA ALA A 175 -13.42 14.93 53.69
C ALA A 175 -13.71 15.45 52.28
N GLY A 176 -12.77 16.19 51.69
CA GLY A 176 -12.92 16.70 50.33
C GLY A 176 -11.86 17.71 49.91
N THR A 177 -12.13 18.43 48.84
CA THR A 177 -11.21 19.41 48.27
C THR A 177 -11.72 20.82 48.53
N LEU A 178 -10.98 21.59 49.33
CA LEU A 178 -11.19 23.03 49.45
C LEU A 178 -10.56 23.73 48.25
N VAL A 179 -11.39 24.40 47.46
CA VAL A 179 -10.95 25.21 46.32
C VAL A 179 -11.11 26.69 46.66
N PHE A 180 -10.06 27.50 46.52
CA PHE A 180 -10.15 28.94 46.79
C PHE A 180 -9.26 29.76 45.86
N LEU A 181 -9.64 31.03 45.63
CA LEU A 181 -9.02 31.87 44.61
C LEU A 181 -7.84 32.68 45.17
N LEU A 182 -6.64 32.49 44.63
CA LEU A 182 -5.50 33.38 44.89
C LEU A 182 -5.66 34.67 44.07
N ARG A 183 -6.50 35.59 44.56
CA ARG A 183 -6.74 36.89 43.89
C ARG A 183 -5.44 37.65 43.67
N GLY A 184 -5.25 38.18 42.46
CA GLY A 184 -4.10 38.95 42.04
C GLY A 184 -2.85 38.11 41.73
N THR A 185 -1.74 38.80 41.50
CA THR A 185 -0.47 38.17 41.09
C THR A 185 0.28 37.58 42.28
N THR A 186 0.72 36.33 42.14
CA THR A 186 1.66 35.66 43.04
C THR A 186 2.97 35.41 42.28
N ALA A 187 4.04 36.11 42.68
CA ALA A 187 5.36 35.98 42.04
C ALA A 187 5.94 34.56 42.18
N VAL A 188 6.83 34.18 41.26
CA VAL A 188 7.43 32.82 41.15
C VAL A 188 7.99 32.22 42.45
N ASN A 189 8.49 33.06 43.37
CA ASN A 189 9.10 32.64 44.64
C ASN A 189 8.30 33.12 45.87
N ALA A 190 7.08 33.62 45.68
CA ALA A 190 6.23 34.09 46.77
C ALA A 190 5.41 32.94 47.37
N GLY A 191 5.19 33.03 48.68
CA GLY A 191 4.22 32.23 49.43
C GLY A 191 3.15 33.14 50.03
N ARG A 192 1.90 32.68 50.05
CA ARG A 192 0.76 33.37 50.65
C ARG A 192 0.18 32.52 51.77
N THR A 193 -0.23 33.14 52.87
CA THR A 193 -0.74 32.42 54.04
C THR A 193 -2.23 32.64 54.19
N TYR A 194 -2.96 31.55 54.42
CA TYR A 194 -4.41 31.57 54.60
C TYR A 194 -4.78 30.87 55.90
N HIS A 195 -5.64 31.48 56.70
CA HIS A 195 -6.32 30.80 57.79
C HIS A 195 -7.64 30.22 57.30
N ILE A 196 -7.83 28.94 57.58
CA ILE A 196 -9.09 28.23 57.33
C ILE A 196 -9.77 28.05 58.66
N TYR A 197 -10.86 28.79 58.87
CA TYR A 197 -11.68 28.69 60.07
C TYR A 197 -12.84 27.73 59.81
N PHE A 198 -13.14 26.90 60.80
CA PHE A 198 -14.22 25.93 60.74
C PHE A 198 -14.72 25.59 62.14
N ASP A 199 -15.90 24.99 62.22
CA ASP A 199 -16.55 24.63 63.46
C ASP A 199 -17.59 23.52 63.23
N VAL A 200 -18.29 23.16 64.30
CA VAL A 200 -19.29 22.09 64.33
C VAL A 200 -20.72 22.59 64.15
N VAL A 201 -21.61 21.67 63.79
CA VAL A 201 -23.04 21.96 63.61
C VAL A 201 -23.69 22.48 64.91
N GLY A 202 -24.76 23.26 64.76
CA GLY A 202 -25.56 23.76 65.89
C GLY A 202 -25.21 25.17 66.38
N LYS A 203 -24.24 25.85 65.75
CA LYS A 203 -23.84 27.24 66.08
C LYS A 203 -24.45 28.32 65.19
N GLY A 204 -25.25 27.94 64.18
CA GLY A 204 -26.00 28.87 63.34
C GLY A 204 -25.15 29.66 62.34
N PHE A 205 -24.06 29.09 61.85
CA PHE A 205 -23.27 29.71 60.78
C PHE A 205 -24.05 29.78 59.47
N THR A 206 -23.68 30.74 58.62
CA THR A 206 -24.19 30.88 57.26
C THR A 206 -23.03 30.80 56.28
N LEU A 207 -23.17 30.03 55.21
CA LEU A 207 -22.13 29.96 54.19
C LEU A 207 -22.00 31.32 53.48
N PRO A 208 -20.78 31.84 53.24
CA PRO A 208 -20.59 33.06 52.46
C PRO A 208 -21.06 32.84 51.02
N ASN A 209 -21.68 33.86 50.43
CA ASN A 209 -22.05 33.85 49.02
C ASN A 209 -21.03 34.66 48.22
N PHE A 210 -20.60 34.12 47.07
CA PHE A 210 -19.64 34.75 46.16
C PHE A 210 -20.27 34.93 44.78
N THR A 211 -19.67 35.79 43.96
CA THR A 211 -20.05 35.86 42.54
C THR A 211 -19.41 34.71 41.79
N ASP A 212 -20.25 33.88 41.18
CA ASP A 212 -19.83 32.76 40.35
C ASP A 212 -18.92 33.24 39.22
N GLN A 213 -17.73 32.66 39.14
CA GLN A 213 -16.74 32.85 38.07
C GLN A 213 -16.93 31.81 36.96
N VAL A 214 -17.63 30.71 37.29
CA VAL A 214 -18.01 29.64 36.38
C VAL A 214 -19.50 29.39 36.60
N VAL A 215 -20.29 29.52 35.54
CA VAL A 215 -21.74 29.34 35.60
C VAL A 215 -22.14 28.21 34.66
N LEU A 216 -22.69 27.12 35.20
CA LEU A 216 -23.21 26.01 34.42
C LEU A 216 -24.73 26.12 34.26
N THR A 217 -25.19 26.05 33.00
CA THR A 217 -26.60 25.88 32.66
C THR A 217 -26.80 24.50 32.07
N ASP A 218 -27.64 23.70 32.73
CA ASP A 218 -27.92 22.34 32.32
C ASP A 218 -29.04 22.24 31.27
N ASN A 219 -29.02 21.18 30.46
CA ASN A 219 -30.02 20.80 29.46
C ASN A 219 -30.28 21.86 28.40
N VAL A 220 -29.24 22.62 28.02
CA VAL A 220 -29.28 23.41 26.80
C VAL A 220 -29.22 22.49 25.57
N THR A 221 -29.57 23.01 24.40
CA THR A 221 -29.39 22.29 23.14
C THR A 221 -28.31 22.99 22.32
N ASP A 222 -27.24 22.26 22.00
CA ASP A 222 -26.23 22.68 21.02
C ASP A 222 -26.12 21.63 19.92
N GLN A 223 -26.08 22.08 18.67
CA GLN A 223 -26.07 21.22 17.46
C GLN A 223 -27.08 20.04 17.48
N GLY A 224 -28.23 20.24 18.16
CA GLY A 224 -29.27 19.23 18.32
C GLY A 224 -28.99 18.12 19.35
N GLN A 225 -28.06 18.32 20.28
CA GLN A 225 -27.79 17.43 21.42
C GLN A 225 -27.98 18.14 22.76
N SER A 226 -28.45 17.40 23.76
CA SER A 226 -28.49 17.87 25.15
C SER A 226 -27.08 18.12 25.65
N SER A 227 -26.85 19.32 26.16
CA SER A 227 -25.52 19.83 26.47
C SER A 227 -25.50 20.60 27.78
N PHE A 228 -24.32 20.68 28.40
CA PHE A 228 -24.03 21.68 29.41
C PHE A 228 -23.49 22.93 28.72
N GLN A 229 -24.01 24.10 29.08
CA GLN A 229 -23.42 25.39 28.71
C GLN A 229 -22.66 25.91 29.92
N ILE A 230 -21.37 26.16 29.79
CA ILE A 230 -20.55 26.68 30.88
C ILE A 230 -20.01 28.03 30.48
N THR A 231 -20.32 29.06 31.25
CA THR A 231 -19.93 30.45 30.96
C THR A 231 -18.92 30.92 32.00
N THR A 232 -17.82 31.46 31.51
CA THR A 232 -16.77 32.13 32.30
C THR A 232 -16.64 33.57 31.82
N ALA A 233 -15.74 34.35 32.44
CA ALA A 233 -15.42 35.69 31.95
C ALA A 233 -14.78 35.68 30.54
N ASN A 234 -14.08 34.60 30.17
CA ASN A 234 -13.28 34.55 28.95
C ASN A 234 -13.96 33.80 27.80
N ALA A 235 -14.82 32.82 28.11
CA ALA A 235 -15.43 31.96 27.12
C ALA A 235 -16.73 31.30 27.59
N THR A 236 -17.54 30.90 26.62
CA THR A 236 -18.68 29.99 26.77
C THR A 236 -18.35 28.66 26.11
N TYR A 237 -18.40 27.59 26.89
CA TYR A 237 -18.20 26.21 26.47
C TYR A 237 -19.56 25.55 26.24
N TYR A 238 -19.67 24.75 25.20
CA TYR A 238 -20.80 23.83 25.01
C TYR A 238 -20.28 22.40 25.04
N TYR A 239 -20.77 21.61 26.00
CA TYR A 239 -20.35 20.24 26.23
C TYR A 239 -21.47 19.26 25.93
N HIS A 240 -21.30 18.40 24.94
CA HIS A 240 -22.31 17.41 24.55
C HIS A 240 -22.33 16.25 25.56
N LYS A 241 -23.43 16.12 26.31
CA LYS A 241 -23.54 15.12 27.40
C LYS A 241 -23.38 13.67 26.95
N ALA A 242 -23.88 13.35 25.76
CA ALA A 242 -23.84 11.99 25.22
C ALA A 242 -22.53 11.69 24.47
N GLY A 243 -21.80 12.75 24.09
CA GLY A 243 -20.55 12.65 23.36
C GLY A 243 -19.31 12.68 24.25
N GLY A 244 -19.40 13.34 25.41
CA GLY A 244 -18.26 13.44 26.32
C GLY A 244 -17.18 14.43 25.87
N GLY A 245 -17.57 15.48 25.14
CA GLY A 245 -16.64 16.47 24.60
C GLY A 245 -17.28 17.82 24.29
N PHE A 246 -16.44 18.84 24.15
CA PHE A 246 -16.82 20.19 23.80
C PHE A 246 -17.04 20.33 22.28
N SER A 247 -18.24 20.72 21.91
CA SER A 247 -18.62 21.07 20.54
C SER A 247 -18.20 22.48 20.16
N SER A 248 -18.21 23.40 21.14
CA SER A 248 -17.99 24.82 20.91
C SER A 248 -17.21 25.44 22.06
N LEU A 249 -16.30 26.35 21.72
CA LEU A 249 -15.58 27.22 22.65
C LEU A 249 -15.68 28.65 22.12
N VAL A 250 -16.73 29.34 22.54
CA VAL A 250 -17.09 30.66 22.04
C VAL A 250 -16.43 31.72 22.91
N ASP A 251 -15.62 32.57 22.32
CA ASP A 251 -14.90 33.61 23.03
C ASP A 251 -15.74 34.89 23.25
N SER A 252 -15.16 35.88 23.92
CA SER A 252 -15.84 37.17 24.20
C SER A 252 -16.26 37.96 22.96
N ASP A 253 -15.66 37.70 21.79
CA ASP A 253 -15.98 38.31 20.51
C ASP A 253 -16.93 37.44 19.67
N ASN A 254 -17.51 36.41 20.29
CA ASN A 254 -18.43 35.45 19.68
C ASN A 254 -17.80 34.64 18.54
N LYS A 255 -16.48 34.41 18.60
CA LYS A 255 -15.76 33.50 17.70
C LYS A 255 -15.68 32.13 18.34
N ASP A 256 -16.09 31.09 17.61
CA ASP A 256 -16.04 29.72 18.08
C ASP A 256 -14.74 29.02 17.66
N TRP A 257 -13.87 28.76 18.64
CA TRP A 257 -12.56 28.18 18.44
C TRP A 257 -12.60 26.67 18.13
N ILE A 258 -13.77 26.03 18.18
CA ILE A 258 -13.98 24.62 17.82
C ILE A 258 -14.92 24.50 16.60
N ASP A 259 -16.09 25.15 16.63
CA ASP A 259 -17.08 25.20 15.53
C ASP A 259 -17.50 23.81 15.03
N TYR A 260 -17.87 22.91 15.96
CA TYR A 260 -18.47 21.61 15.61
C TYR A 260 -19.83 21.81 14.93
N ARG A 261 -20.05 21.08 13.83
CA ARG A 261 -21.30 21.17 13.05
C ARG A 261 -21.83 19.80 12.71
N ARG A 262 -22.87 19.37 13.43
CA ARG A 262 -23.48 18.03 13.27
C ARG A 262 -23.94 17.74 11.84
N ASN A 263 -24.38 18.77 11.11
CA ASN A 263 -24.97 18.61 9.78
C ASN A 263 -23.96 18.78 8.63
N ILE A 264 -22.67 18.97 8.93
CA ILE A 264 -21.60 19.10 7.93
C ILE A 264 -20.60 17.97 8.16
N ALA A 265 -20.59 16.96 7.29
CA ALA A 265 -19.68 15.83 7.44
C ALA A 265 -18.21 16.25 7.24
N GLY A 266 -17.33 15.60 8.01
CA GLY A 266 -15.87 15.71 7.84
C GLY A 266 -15.26 16.96 8.46
N ALA A 267 -14.15 17.43 7.86
CA ALA A 267 -13.32 18.50 8.42
C ALA A 267 -14.02 19.88 8.57
N GLY A 268 -15.12 20.10 7.86
CA GLY A 268 -15.93 21.31 7.96
C GLY A 268 -16.99 21.27 9.07
N GLY A 269 -17.09 20.17 9.82
CA GLY A 269 -18.09 20.00 10.86
C GLY A 269 -17.82 18.81 11.77
N THR A 270 -18.28 17.61 11.42
CA THR A 270 -18.36 16.47 12.35
C THR A 270 -17.02 15.92 12.85
N PHE A 271 -15.88 16.33 12.30
CA PHE A 271 -14.57 15.97 12.88
C PHE A 271 -14.12 16.93 13.97
N ARG A 272 -14.65 18.16 13.99
CA ARG A 272 -14.23 19.18 14.96
C ARG A 272 -14.70 18.81 16.37
N GLY A 273 -13.95 19.21 17.38
CA GLY A 273 -14.25 18.86 18.75
C GLY A 273 -13.01 18.79 19.63
N ILE A 274 -13.26 18.75 20.94
CA ILE A 274 -12.24 18.36 21.91
C ILE A 274 -12.88 17.69 23.15
N PRO A 275 -12.41 16.53 23.59
CA PRO A 275 -11.37 15.75 22.95
C PRO A 275 -11.90 15.00 21.71
N ASN A 276 -10.97 14.37 21.01
CA ASN A 276 -11.19 13.15 20.26
C ASN A 276 -10.14 12.17 20.78
N MET A 277 -10.51 11.10 21.49
CA MET A 277 -9.51 10.29 22.20
C MET A 277 -8.98 9.09 21.42
N ILE A 278 -9.72 8.60 20.41
CA ILE A 278 -9.26 7.45 19.61
C ILE A 278 -9.92 7.37 18.23
N TYR A 279 -9.32 6.62 17.31
CA TYR A 279 -9.92 6.16 16.07
C TYR A 279 -9.74 4.64 15.94
N PRO A 280 -10.76 3.90 15.49
CA PRO A 280 -12.02 4.41 14.93
C PRO A 280 -13.14 4.68 15.95
N GLU A 281 -12.98 4.32 17.23
CA GLU A 281 -14.08 4.37 18.20
C GLU A 281 -14.55 5.80 18.53
N GLY A 282 -13.65 6.79 18.50
CA GLY A 282 -14.01 8.19 18.73
C GLY A 282 -14.49 8.48 20.16
N GLU A 283 -13.97 7.76 21.16
CA GLU A 283 -14.36 7.95 22.56
C GLU A 283 -14.16 9.41 22.99
N PHE A 284 -15.14 9.93 23.74
CA PHE A 284 -15.19 11.32 24.20
C PHE A 284 -15.05 12.34 23.06
N HIS A 285 -16.01 12.36 22.13
CA HIS A 285 -16.09 13.30 21.00
C HIS A 285 -17.47 13.97 20.91
N PRO A 286 -17.57 15.30 20.71
CA PRO A 286 -18.87 15.96 20.57
C PRO A 286 -19.63 15.43 19.35
N GLY A 287 -20.86 14.98 19.56
CA GLY A 287 -21.67 14.43 18.48
C GLY A 287 -21.85 12.92 18.57
N ALA A 288 -20.96 12.23 19.28
CA ALA A 288 -21.16 10.84 19.67
C ALA A 288 -22.33 10.70 20.67
N THR A 289 -22.79 9.47 20.86
CA THR A 289 -23.89 9.13 21.79
C THR A 289 -23.53 7.96 22.71
N GLY A 290 -22.24 7.64 22.80
CA GLY A 290 -21.72 6.48 23.51
C GLY A 290 -21.48 6.70 25.00
N SER A 291 -21.68 7.90 25.52
CA SER A 291 -21.33 8.27 26.90
C SER A 291 -22.50 8.87 27.67
N SER A 292 -22.37 8.92 28.98
CA SER A 292 -23.26 9.65 29.89
C SER A 292 -22.43 10.60 30.74
N SER A 293 -22.88 11.86 30.84
CA SER A 293 -22.18 12.90 31.57
C SER A 293 -23.06 13.50 32.66
N ALA A 294 -22.50 13.71 33.85
CA ALA A 294 -23.17 14.30 35.01
C ALA A 294 -22.27 15.32 35.70
N VAL A 295 -22.87 16.38 36.25
CA VAL A 295 -22.16 17.31 37.13
C VAL A 295 -22.00 16.64 38.49
N VAL A 296 -20.77 16.50 38.96
CA VAL A 296 -20.43 15.84 40.25
C VAL A 296 -19.94 16.83 41.30
N SER A 297 -19.49 18.03 40.90
CA SER A 297 -19.33 19.17 41.79
C SER A 297 -19.72 20.46 41.08
N SER A 298 -20.36 21.38 41.79
CA SER A 298 -20.74 22.71 41.29
C SER A 298 -20.47 23.77 42.34
N GLY A 299 -19.92 24.90 41.91
CA GLY A 299 -19.55 25.98 42.79
C GLY A 299 -18.99 27.20 42.05
N PRO A 300 -18.79 28.31 42.78
CA PRO A 300 -18.45 29.61 42.20
C PRO A 300 -17.09 29.67 41.49
N LEU A 301 -16.18 28.72 41.70
CA LEU A 301 -14.82 28.72 41.15
C LEU A 301 -14.55 27.54 40.21
N LYS A 302 -15.32 26.47 40.32
CA LYS A 302 -15.10 25.24 39.57
C LYS A 302 -16.40 24.45 39.41
N GLU A 303 -16.63 24.00 38.19
CA GLU A 303 -17.63 22.98 37.85
C GLU A 303 -16.90 21.69 37.47
N THR A 304 -17.35 20.54 37.98
CA THR A 304 -16.76 19.24 37.67
C THR A 304 -17.78 18.34 36.99
N ILE A 305 -17.49 17.91 35.77
CA ILE A 305 -18.33 17.00 34.98
C ILE A 305 -17.64 15.63 34.91
N CYS A 306 -18.32 14.58 35.37
CA CYS A 306 -17.90 13.20 35.17
C CYS A 306 -18.58 12.62 33.94
N THR A 307 -17.80 11.95 33.09
CA THR A 307 -18.29 11.28 31.89
C THR A 307 -17.83 9.84 31.88
N VAL A 308 -18.78 8.92 31.70
CA VAL A 308 -18.55 7.48 31.64
C VAL A 308 -19.09 6.95 30.31
N THR A 309 -18.34 6.10 29.61
CA THR A 309 -18.84 5.41 28.42
C THR A 309 -19.89 4.37 28.79
N SER A 310 -20.79 4.05 27.86
CA SER A 310 -21.91 3.14 28.08
C SER A 310 -21.48 1.72 28.45
N ASP A 311 -20.27 1.31 28.04
CA ASP A 311 -19.63 0.05 28.41
C ASP A 311 -18.81 0.13 29.71
N SER A 312 -18.77 1.31 30.34
CA SER A 312 -18.00 1.62 31.57
C SER A 312 -16.50 1.38 31.44
N LYS A 313 -15.97 1.29 30.22
CA LYS A 313 -14.55 1.08 29.98
C LYS A 313 -13.73 2.36 30.07
N TRP A 314 -14.35 3.50 29.78
CA TRP A 314 -13.71 4.81 29.86
C TRP A 314 -14.44 5.70 30.85
N GLU A 315 -13.66 6.48 31.58
CA GLU A 315 -14.14 7.46 32.54
C GLU A 315 -13.21 8.67 32.57
N ALA A 316 -13.78 9.86 32.52
CA ALA A 316 -13.02 11.11 32.59
C ALA A 316 -13.75 12.18 33.41
N LEU A 317 -12.97 13.01 34.09
CA LEU A 317 -13.43 14.24 34.72
C LEU A 317 -13.04 15.44 33.88
N TRP A 318 -13.92 16.43 33.81
CA TRP A 318 -13.64 17.77 33.34
C TRP A 318 -13.85 18.75 34.49
N ASP A 319 -12.78 19.37 34.96
CA ASP A 319 -12.79 20.50 35.89
C ASP A 319 -12.74 21.81 35.11
N LEU A 320 -13.79 22.62 35.17
CA LEU A 320 -13.89 23.89 34.47
C LEU A 320 -13.65 25.03 35.45
N PHE A 321 -12.50 25.69 35.30
CA PHE A 321 -12.08 26.84 36.10
C PHE A 321 -12.35 28.15 35.35
N PRO A 322 -12.15 29.32 35.98
CA PRO A 322 -12.50 30.61 35.35
C PRO A 322 -11.76 30.93 34.05
N THR A 323 -10.55 30.36 33.86
CA THR A 323 -9.67 30.67 32.72
C THR A 323 -9.24 29.46 31.89
N TYR A 324 -9.53 28.24 32.34
CA TYR A 324 -9.16 27.00 31.64
C TYR A 324 -10.06 25.84 32.08
N ALA A 325 -10.09 24.78 31.27
CA ALA A 325 -10.67 23.50 31.64
C ALA A 325 -9.55 22.45 31.73
N ARG A 326 -9.59 21.60 32.75
CA ARG A 326 -8.67 20.47 32.94
C ARG A 326 -9.45 19.16 32.78
N MET A 327 -8.97 18.29 31.92
CA MET A 327 -9.44 16.91 31.83
C MET A 327 -8.54 15.99 32.63
N THR A 328 -9.14 15.03 33.33
CA THR A 328 -8.45 13.90 33.97
C THR A 328 -9.02 12.61 33.41
N VAL A 329 -8.21 11.81 32.74
CA VAL A 329 -8.58 10.47 32.28
C VAL A 329 -8.49 9.50 33.46
N LEU A 330 -9.62 9.15 34.05
CA LEU A 330 -9.68 8.27 35.23
C LEU A 330 -9.61 6.79 34.88
N LYS A 331 -10.15 6.41 33.71
CA LYS A 331 -10.17 5.03 33.22
C LYS A 331 -10.08 5.01 31.70
N TYR A 332 -9.31 4.06 31.16
CA TYR A 332 -9.19 3.80 29.72
C TYR A 332 -9.06 2.29 29.44
N ASP A 333 -9.44 1.84 28.25
CA ASP A 333 -9.40 0.41 27.85
C ASP A 333 -8.10 0.03 27.12
N HIS A 334 -7.54 0.97 26.36
CA HIS A 334 -6.32 0.84 25.55
C HIS A 334 -5.67 2.21 25.31
N ASP A 335 -4.40 2.21 24.88
CA ASP A 335 -3.65 3.43 24.59
C ASP A 335 -4.41 4.41 23.65
N TYR A 336 -4.28 5.70 23.93
CA TYR A 336 -5.09 6.77 23.33
C TYR A 336 -4.25 7.93 22.80
N TRP A 337 -4.91 8.83 22.09
CA TRP A 337 -4.39 10.17 21.81
C TRP A 337 -5.36 11.21 22.39
N PHE A 338 -4.99 12.48 22.41
CA PHE A 338 -5.89 13.57 22.80
C PHE A 338 -5.86 14.62 21.70
N LEU A 339 -6.96 14.78 20.96
CA LEU A 339 -6.99 15.73 19.82
C LEU A 339 -7.79 16.98 20.09
N TYR A 340 -7.25 18.07 19.57
CA TYR A 340 -7.98 19.28 19.26
C TYR A 340 -8.18 19.42 17.76
N GLU A 341 -9.44 19.46 17.38
CA GLU A 341 -9.88 19.64 16.00
C GLU A 341 -10.78 20.88 15.94
N GLY A 342 -10.28 22.00 15.42
CA GLY A 342 -11.03 23.26 15.54
C GLY A 342 -10.69 24.33 14.52
N THR A 343 -11.31 25.48 14.70
CA THR A 343 -11.15 26.69 13.87
C THR A 343 -10.68 27.84 14.75
N PRO A 344 -9.36 27.98 14.99
CA PRO A 344 -8.81 29.10 15.73
C PRO A 344 -9.38 30.43 15.23
N GLY A 345 -9.75 31.32 16.15
CA GLY A 345 -10.36 32.62 15.77
C GLY A 345 -11.74 32.55 15.11
N GLY A 346 -12.44 31.41 15.15
CA GLY A 346 -13.76 31.25 14.52
C GLY A 346 -13.72 30.87 13.04
N THR A 347 -12.57 30.96 12.38
CA THR A 347 -12.40 30.56 10.98
C THR A 347 -10.93 30.21 10.76
N PHE A 348 -10.68 28.96 10.40
CA PHE A 348 -9.33 28.49 10.11
C PHE A 348 -8.68 29.28 8.95
N ASP A 349 -7.54 29.91 9.21
CA ASP A 349 -6.72 30.59 8.20
C ASP A 349 -5.28 30.06 8.22
N ALA A 350 -4.98 29.13 7.31
CA ALA A 350 -3.64 28.54 7.18
C ALA A 350 -2.52 29.55 6.91
N ALA A 351 -2.84 30.74 6.37
CA ALA A 351 -1.84 31.72 5.95
C ALA A 351 -1.46 32.71 7.05
N SER A 352 -2.34 32.96 8.02
CA SER A 352 -2.12 33.94 9.08
C SER A 352 -2.08 33.33 10.47
N ASP A 353 -2.90 32.31 10.73
CA ASP A 353 -2.88 31.59 12.01
C ASP A 353 -1.57 30.84 12.17
N PHE A 354 -1.15 30.66 13.42
CA PHE A 354 0.11 30.01 13.74
C PHE A 354 -0.01 29.15 14.99
N LEU A 355 0.83 28.10 15.06
CA LEU A 355 0.98 27.25 16.22
C LEU A 355 2.40 27.43 16.78
N VAL A 356 2.50 27.57 18.10
CA VAL A 356 3.76 27.66 18.83
C VAL A 356 3.88 26.50 19.81
N ARG A 357 5.04 25.83 19.78
CA ARG A 357 5.39 24.74 20.69
C ARG A 357 6.02 25.27 21.97
N SER A 358 6.06 24.46 23.01
CA SER A 358 6.64 24.78 24.32
C SER A 358 8.08 25.30 24.29
N ASN A 359 8.88 24.85 23.32
CA ASN A 359 10.25 25.32 23.10
C ASN A 359 10.36 26.67 22.35
N GLY A 360 9.24 27.30 22.02
CA GLY A 360 9.17 28.57 21.30
C GLY A 360 9.20 28.45 19.77
N THR A 361 9.25 27.24 19.22
CA THR A 361 9.17 27.05 17.76
C THR A 361 7.78 27.39 17.26
N GLN A 362 7.70 28.37 16.37
CA GLN A 362 6.46 28.83 15.74
C GLN A 362 6.39 28.38 14.28
N ASN A 363 5.23 27.86 13.86
CA ASN A 363 4.93 27.54 12.46
C ASN A 363 3.56 28.10 12.08
N LEU A 364 3.38 28.47 10.81
CA LEU A 364 2.05 28.76 10.27
C LEU A 364 1.21 27.48 10.25
N LEU A 365 -0.11 27.63 10.35
CA LEU A 365 -1.05 26.51 10.26
C LEU A 365 -1.04 25.80 8.89
N SER A 366 -0.42 26.39 7.86
CA SER A 366 -0.15 25.69 6.60
C SER A 366 0.87 24.55 6.71
N ALA A 367 1.70 24.51 7.75
CA ALA A 367 2.82 23.59 7.87
C ALA A 367 2.53 22.46 8.89
N ASP A 368 2.58 21.22 8.44
CA ASP A 368 2.46 20.05 9.30
C ASP A 368 3.77 19.73 10.03
N TRP A 369 3.67 18.96 11.11
CA TRP A 369 4.83 18.42 11.81
C TRP A 369 4.46 17.21 12.66
N GLN A 370 5.46 16.36 12.91
CA GLN A 370 5.39 15.25 13.86
C GLN A 370 6.69 15.18 14.64
N ALA A 371 6.61 15.29 15.95
CA ALA A 371 7.75 15.22 16.87
C ALA A 371 7.23 15.07 18.29
N ASP A 372 8.00 14.38 19.13
CA ASP A 372 7.85 14.42 20.58
C ASP A 372 8.15 15.85 21.12
N LEU A 373 7.25 16.39 21.93
CA LEU A 373 7.42 17.68 22.62
C LEU A 373 8.23 17.54 23.91
N THR A 374 9.52 17.21 23.78
CA THR A 374 10.42 16.95 24.91
C THR A 374 10.31 17.98 26.06
N GLY A 375 10.09 17.50 27.29
CA GLY A 375 10.13 18.28 28.53
C GLY A 375 8.77 18.87 28.91
N GLU A 376 8.42 20.03 28.36
CA GLU A 376 7.07 20.58 28.58
C GLU A 376 6.20 20.29 27.36
N GLU A 377 5.10 19.55 27.56
CA GLU A 377 4.20 19.17 26.48
C GLU A 377 3.02 20.13 26.33
N TRP A 378 3.27 21.29 25.75
CA TRP A 378 2.19 22.22 25.43
C TRP A 378 2.39 22.95 24.11
N VAL A 379 1.28 23.35 23.52
CA VAL A 379 1.21 24.20 22.33
C VAL A 379 0.19 25.31 22.55
N TYR A 380 0.31 26.40 21.80
CA TYR A 380 -0.81 27.30 21.59
C TYR A 380 -0.99 27.64 20.11
N VAL A 381 -2.24 27.86 19.72
CA VAL A 381 -2.64 28.25 18.38
C VAL A 381 -3.22 29.65 18.42
N GLY A 382 -2.55 30.59 17.76
CA GLY A 382 -2.92 32.01 17.75
C GLY A 382 -3.58 32.41 16.43
N ASP A 383 -4.63 33.24 16.54
CA ASP A 383 -5.21 34.00 15.43
C ASP A 383 -4.83 35.48 15.61
N PRO A 384 -3.96 36.03 14.73
CA PRO A 384 -3.58 37.43 14.77
C PRO A 384 -4.75 38.41 14.71
N ASN A 385 -5.89 38.02 14.12
CA ASN A 385 -7.09 38.86 13.99
C ASN A 385 -7.96 38.87 15.26
N SER A 386 -7.72 37.95 16.19
CA SER A 386 -8.40 37.90 17.50
C SER A 386 -7.52 38.43 18.65
N ASN A 387 -6.22 38.62 18.41
CA ASN A 387 -5.23 38.90 19.46
C ASN A 387 -5.33 37.93 20.66
N ARG A 388 -5.64 36.67 20.35
CA ARG A 388 -5.94 35.61 21.30
C ARG A 388 -5.39 34.31 20.76
N SER A 389 -5.10 33.39 21.67
CA SER A 389 -4.69 32.03 21.36
C SER A 389 -5.48 31.02 22.18
N ILE A 390 -5.67 29.83 21.63
CA ILE A 390 -6.08 28.66 22.38
C ILE A 390 -4.84 27.84 22.72
N PHE A 391 -4.68 27.42 23.97
CA PHE A 391 -3.57 26.57 24.38
C PHE A 391 -4.03 25.18 24.76
N LEU A 392 -3.13 24.21 24.60
CA LEU A 392 -3.29 22.82 25.01
C LEU A 392 -2.04 22.38 25.74
N ALA A 393 -2.19 21.74 26.90
CA ALA A 393 -1.10 21.22 27.70
C ALA A 393 -1.40 19.80 28.17
N HIS A 394 -0.48 18.87 27.94
CA HIS A 394 -0.36 17.60 28.63
C HIS A 394 0.58 17.80 29.83
N HIS A 395 0.23 17.25 31.00
CA HIS A 395 0.93 17.58 32.25
C HIS A 395 2.21 16.77 32.41
N GLU A 396 2.17 15.53 31.93
CA GLU A 396 3.26 14.57 31.94
C GLU A 396 4.24 14.83 30.78
N ASP A 397 5.53 14.58 31.03
CA ASP A 397 6.55 14.46 29.98
C ASP A 397 6.60 12.98 29.58
N ASP A 398 6.36 12.68 28.32
CA ASP A 398 6.40 11.33 27.79
C ASP A 398 7.35 11.20 26.60
N SER A 399 7.11 10.24 25.71
CA SER A 399 7.92 10.02 24.50
C SER A 399 7.06 9.64 23.30
N ALA A 400 5.75 9.80 23.43
CA ALA A 400 4.79 9.62 22.38
C ALA A 400 4.96 10.74 21.35
N VAL A 401 4.70 10.42 20.09
CA VAL A 401 4.89 11.40 19.02
C VAL A 401 3.67 12.29 18.93
N ASP A 402 3.86 13.58 19.10
CA ASP A 402 2.81 14.58 18.89
C ASP A 402 2.78 15.01 17.44
N SER A 403 1.60 15.46 17.00
CA SER A 403 1.46 15.96 15.64
C SER A 403 0.52 17.14 15.52
N TYR A 404 0.85 17.96 14.53
CA TYR A 404 -0.07 18.93 13.96
C TYR A 404 -0.18 18.68 12.46
N LYS A 405 -1.40 18.74 11.94
CA LYS A 405 -1.65 18.85 10.50
C LYS A 405 -2.84 19.77 10.23
N PRO A 406 -2.81 20.58 9.17
CA PRO A 406 -4.03 21.15 8.61
C PRO A 406 -4.84 20.06 7.93
N LEU A 407 -6.17 20.06 8.08
CA LEU A 407 -7.04 19.13 7.36
C LEU A 407 -7.98 19.88 6.40
N ASN A 408 -7.88 19.56 5.12
CA ASN A 408 -8.68 20.13 4.02
C ASN A 408 -8.68 21.67 3.95
N ASN A 409 -7.71 22.33 4.59
CA ASN A 409 -7.69 23.78 4.77
C ASN A 409 -8.96 24.33 5.46
N LEU A 410 -9.54 23.54 6.39
CA LEU A 410 -10.79 23.87 7.08
C LEU A 410 -10.69 23.81 8.60
N MET A 411 -9.65 23.18 9.14
CA MET A 411 -9.46 23.03 10.59
C MET A 411 -8.03 22.67 10.95
N THR A 412 -7.69 22.92 12.21
CA THR A 412 -6.54 22.30 12.89
C THR A 412 -6.81 20.82 13.16
N VAL A 413 -5.76 20.01 13.16
CA VAL A 413 -5.72 18.72 13.84
C VAL A 413 -4.43 18.68 14.62
N PHE A 414 -4.50 19.05 15.89
CA PHE A 414 -3.39 18.88 16.83
C PHE A 414 -3.68 17.67 17.72
N GLY A 415 -2.66 16.87 18.01
CA GLY A 415 -2.83 15.70 18.87
C GLY A 415 -1.59 15.35 19.68
N PHE A 416 -1.80 15.17 20.98
CA PHE A 416 -0.82 14.49 21.83
C PHE A 416 -0.84 12.98 21.55
N GLY A 417 0.34 12.37 21.38
CA GLY A 417 0.47 10.93 21.09
C GLY A 417 -0.20 10.44 19.80
N ARG A 418 -0.37 11.34 18.82
CA ARG A 418 -1.01 11.03 17.52
C ARG A 418 0.01 10.86 16.40
N GLN A 419 0.22 9.62 15.96
CA GLN A 419 0.94 9.29 14.73
C GLN A 419 0.14 8.32 13.85
N ASN A 420 0.19 8.50 12.52
CA ASN A 420 -0.49 7.63 11.56
C ASN A 420 0.30 6.32 11.32
N SER A 421 0.59 5.55 12.37
CA SER A 421 1.22 4.22 12.27
C SER A 421 0.62 3.25 13.30
N PRO A 422 0.29 2.00 12.93
CA PRO A 422 -0.18 0.97 13.87
C PRO A 422 0.86 0.61 14.95
N THR A 423 2.12 0.98 14.75
CA THR A 423 3.24 0.68 15.66
C THR A 423 3.73 1.90 16.43
N ALA A 424 3.05 3.05 16.29
CA ALA A 424 3.43 4.25 17.00
C ALA A 424 3.01 4.19 18.46
N SER A 425 3.88 4.68 19.35
CA SER A 425 3.55 4.89 20.75
C SER A 425 2.41 5.91 20.86
N LYS A 426 1.34 5.49 21.51
CA LYS A 426 0.22 6.31 21.97
C LYS A 426 0.39 6.60 23.46
N MET A 427 -0.41 7.51 24.00
CA MET A 427 -0.46 7.78 25.43
C MET A 427 -1.11 6.64 26.19
N ASN A 428 -0.64 6.36 27.41
CA ASN A 428 -1.11 5.27 28.26
C ASN A 428 -1.12 5.63 29.75
N GLN A 429 -1.11 6.93 30.08
CA GLN A 429 -1.14 7.41 31.45
C GLN A 429 -2.54 7.25 32.07
N GLN A 430 -2.57 6.82 33.34
CA GLN A 430 -3.76 6.78 34.19
C GLN A 430 -3.38 7.12 35.64
N PRO A 431 -3.84 8.25 36.20
CA PRO A 431 -4.57 9.30 35.50
C PRO A 431 -3.71 10.02 34.45
N GLY A 432 -4.30 10.43 33.32
CA GLY A 432 -3.67 11.35 32.36
C GLY A 432 -4.31 12.74 32.44
N TYR A 433 -3.52 13.81 32.40
CA TYR A 433 -4.04 15.17 32.63
C TYR A 433 -3.82 16.11 31.45
N PHE A 434 -4.90 16.75 31.00
CA PHE A 434 -4.88 17.71 29.90
C PHE A 434 -5.48 19.04 30.33
N THR A 435 -4.99 20.16 29.81
CA THR A 435 -5.55 21.49 30.08
C THR A 435 -5.69 22.29 28.80
N ILE A 436 -6.85 22.94 28.66
CA ILE A 436 -7.20 23.78 27.53
C ILE A 436 -7.77 25.12 28.01
N GLY A 437 -7.43 26.21 27.34
CA GLY A 437 -8.01 27.51 27.62
C GLY A 437 -7.70 28.55 26.56
N LEU A 438 -8.33 29.70 26.68
CA LEU A 438 -8.04 30.88 25.87
C LEU A 438 -7.14 31.84 26.64
N ILE A 439 -6.17 32.42 25.95
CA ILE A 439 -5.25 33.43 26.47
C ILE A 439 -5.19 34.63 25.52
N ASP A 440 -5.17 35.84 26.07
CA ASP A 440 -5.09 37.10 25.29
C ASP A 440 -3.64 37.44 24.92
N GLU A 441 -2.93 36.45 24.38
CA GLU A 441 -1.50 36.54 24.09
C GLU A 441 -1.17 35.87 22.75
N LEU A 442 -0.34 36.55 21.96
CA LEU A 442 0.22 36.03 20.70
C LEU A 442 1.73 35.78 20.80
N SER A 443 2.39 36.36 21.81
CA SER A 443 3.84 36.26 21.98
C SER A 443 4.20 35.13 22.93
N TYR A 444 5.30 34.42 22.63
CA TYR A 444 5.71 33.23 23.38
C TYR A 444 5.88 33.45 24.89
N THR A 445 6.66 34.43 25.33
CA THR A 445 6.96 34.61 26.77
C THR A 445 5.72 34.85 27.63
N PRO A 446 4.83 35.81 27.31
CA PRO A 446 3.63 36.00 28.11
C PRO A 446 2.64 34.84 27.97
N ALA A 447 2.52 34.20 26.79
CA ALA A 447 1.70 33.00 26.62
C ALA A 447 2.19 31.84 27.50
N ALA A 448 3.49 31.51 27.45
CA ALA A 448 4.11 30.45 28.25
C ALA A 448 3.90 30.67 29.76
N LYS A 449 3.93 31.92 30.21
CA LYS A 449 3.66 32.30 31.60
C LYS A 449 2.21 31.99 32.00
N GLN A 450 1.23 32.35 31.17
CA GLN A 450 -0.19 32.04 31.44
C GLN A 450 -0.48 30.53 31.38
N ILE A 451 0.08 29.83 30.39
CA ILE A 451 -0.07 28.37 30.22
C ILE A 451 0.45 27.64 31.45
N ARG A 452 1.70 27.89 31.87
CA ARG A 452 2.27 27.30 33.09
C ARG A 452 1.47 27.67 34.34
N GLY A 453 0.95 28.89 34.39
CA GLY A 453 0.05 29.33 35.45
C GLY A 453 -1.21 28.46 35.55
N ALA A 454 -1.77 28.03 34.41
CA ALA A 454 -2.95 27.17 34.32
C ALA A 454 -2.66 25.71 34.72
N TYR A 455 -1.65 25.06 34.15
CA TYR A 455 -1.49 23.60 34.30
C TYR A 455 -0.52 23.14 35.39
N LYS A 456 0.50 23.94 35.79
CA LYS A 456 1.45 23.52 36.83
C LYS A 456 0.83 23.61 38.23
N ASP A 457 1.18 22.70 39.12
CA ASP A 457 0.65 22.69 40.49
C ASP A 457 1.22 23.79 41.39
N LEU A 458 0.42 24.22 42.36
CA LEU A 458 0.85 25.01 43.51
C LEU A 458 1.48 24.09 44.57
N VAL A 459 2.34 24.64 45.44
CA VAL A 459 2.80 23.92 46.64
C VAL A 459 1.95 24.38 47.82
N VAL A 460 1.23 23.46 48.46
CA VAL A 460 0.42 23.76 49.65
C VAL A 460 0.94 23.00 50.86
N THR A 461 1.10 23.69 51.99
CA THR A 461 1.46 23.07 53.27
C THR A 461 0.51 23.51 54.37
N ALA A 462 0.09 22.58 55.23
CA ALA A 462 -0.82 22.83 56.33
C ALA A 462 -0.09 22.79 57.69
N ALA A 463 -0.39 23.75 58.57
CA ALA A 463 0.05 23.74 59.95
C ALA A 463 -0.88 22.87 60.84
N PRO A 464 -0.42 22.44 62.03
CA PRO A 464 -1.27 21.71 62.98
C PRO A 464 -2.53 22.49 63.38
N LEU A 465 -3.56 21.74 63.77
CA LEU A 465 -4.82 22.27 64.29
C LEU A 465 -4.60 23.15 65.52
N GLN A 466 -5.32 24.28 65.56
CA GLN A 466 -5.31 25.19 66.70
C GLN A 466 -6.70 25.20 67.37
N ILE A 467 -6.74 25.09 68.71
CA ILE A 467 -7.97 25.07 69.54
C ILE A 467 -8.02 26.26 70.51
N ARG A 468 -9.20 26.87 70.64
CA ARG A 468 -9.43 28.07 71.44
C ARG A 468 -9.31 27.80 72.94
N GLY A 469 -8.48 28.60 73.65
CA GLY A 469 -8.46 28.64 75.12
C GLY A 469 -7.42 27.75 75.83
N GLN A 470 -6.65 26.92 75.13
CA GLN A 470 -5.60 26.07 75.74
C GLN A 470 -4.22 26.78 75.90
N HIS A 471 -4.17 28.12 75.90
CA HIS A 471 -2.94 28.91 76.05
C HIS A 471 -2.94 29.78 77.33
N ARG A 472 -2.78 29.18 78.53
CA ARG A 472 -2.45 29.91 79.79
C ARG A 472 -1.52 29.08 80.69
N THR A 473 -0.36 29.62 81.04
CA THR A 473 0.70 28.97 81.83
C THR A 473 0.41 28.94 83.33
N THR A 474 0.46 27.77 83.99
CA THR A 474 0.60 27.60 85.45
C THR A 474 2.07 27.36 85.81
N ILE A 475 2.58 27.95 86.91
CA ILE A 475 3.91 27.65 87.46
C ILE A 475 3.74 26.67 88.65
N PRO A 476 4.32 25.45 88.62
CA PRO A 476 4.47 24.61 89.81
C PRO A 476 5.73 25.03 90.58
N ALA A 477 5.61 25.40 91.85
CA ALA A 477 6.78 25.45 92.73
C ALA A 477 7.14 24.02 93.16
N ALA A 478 8.25 23.48 92.65
CA ALA A 478 8.71 22.09 92.84
C ALA A 478 9.25 21.75 94.24
N SER A 479 8.92 22.54 95.28
CA SER A 479 9.47 22.35 96.62
C SER A 479 8.40 21.92 97.62
N ALA A 480 8.65 20.80 98.31
CA ALA A 480 7.87 20.35 99.48
C ALA A 480 7.94 21.34 100.65
N VAL A 481 8.89 22.28 100.58
CA VAL A 481 9.05 23.39 101.52
C VAL A 481 8.68 24.71 100.83
N VAL A 482 7.72 25.45 101.39
CA VAL A 482 7.38 26.81 100.93
C VAL A 482 7.33 27.78 102.11
N SER A 483 7.54 29.06 101.83
CA SER A 483 7.42 30.14 102.81
C SER A 483 6.18 30.99 102.50
N ALA A 484 5.29 31.12 103.46
CA ALA A 484 4.16 32.05 103.40
C ALA A 484 4.43 33.23 104.33
N THR A 485 4.33 34.45 103.81
CA THR A 485 4.36 35.66 104.66
C THR A 485 2.93 36.01 105.08
N MET A 486 2.71 36.10 106.39
CA MET A 486 1.38 36.28 106.99
C MET A 486 0.96 37.74 107.00
N THR A 487 0.60 38.26 105.82
CA THR A 487 0.08 39.63 105.63
C THR A 487 -1.44 39.71 105.56
N SER A 488 -2.10 38.56 105.40
CA SER A 488 -3.56 38.36 105.40
C SER A 488 -3.85 36.89 105.73
N ASN A 489 -5.09 36.51 105.98
CA ASN A 489 -5.46 35.10 106.11
C ASN A 489 -5.01 34.34 104.86
N ARG A 490 -4.34 33.21 105.07
CA ARG A 490 -3.87 32.34 103.99
C ARG A 490 -4.48 30.96 104.15
N ALA A 491 -4.92 30.39 103.03
CA ALA A 491 -5.31 29.00 102.93
C ALA A 491 -4.40 28.34 101.91
N LEU A 492 -3.60 27.37 102.36
CA LEU A 492 -2.73 26.58 101.50
C LEU A 492 -3.07 25.11 101.70
N THR A 493 -3.21 24.40 100.60
CA THR A 493 -3.43 22.96 100.61
C THR A 493 -2.18 22.26 100.09
N ALA A 494 -1.63 21.36 100.91
CA ALA A 494 -0.64 20.39 100.44
C ALA A 494 -1.38 19.20 99.86
N THR A 495 -1.06 18.87 98.61
CA THR A 495 -1.62 17.70 97.96
C THR A 495 -0.60 16.58 97.96
N PHE A 496 -0.99 15.42 98.49
CA PHE A 496 -0.26 14.15 98.33
C PHE A 496 -1.03 13.25 97.36
N ARG A 497 -0.32 12.34 96.70
CA ARG A 497 -0.94 11.30 95.87
C ARG A 497 -0.24 9.96 96.11
N PRO A 498 -0.90 8.82 95.88
CA PRO A 498 -0.25 7.51 95.88
C PRO A 498 0.98 7.49 94.97
N LEU A 499 1.96 6.63 95.29
CA LEU A 499 2.96 6.18 94.32
C LEU A 499 2.18 5.42 93.27
N ILE A 500 2.02 6.13 92.18
CA ILE A 500 1.38 5.63 91.00
C ILE A 500 2.50 5.17 90.07
N TYR A 501 2.38 3.95 89.57
CA TYR A 501 3.32 3.38 88.64
C TYR A 501 2.76 3.43 87.23
N THR A 502 3.65 3.65 86.27
CA THR A 502 3.30 3.52 84.86
C THR A 502 3.45 2.07 84.44
N LEU A 503 2.46 1.59 83.69
CA LEU A 503 2.62 0.41 82.86
C LEU A 503 2.81 0.91 81.44
N ASP A 504 4.05 0.94 80.99
CA ASP A 504 4.33 1.15 79.59
C ASP A 504 4.18 -0.18 78.88
N TRP A 505 3.45 -0.19 77.78
CA TRP A 505 3.36 -1.36 76.93
C TRP A 505 3.63 -0.98 75.49
N GLN A 506 4.24 -1.91 74.77
CA GLN A 506 4.51 -1.76 73.35
C GLN A 506 4.21 -3.08 72.64
N SER A 507 3.96 -3.00 71.34
CA SER A 507 3.97 -4.16 70.47
C SER A 507 5.17 -4.09 69.54
N THR A 508 5.80 -5.23 69.30
CA THR A 508 6.71 -5.39 68.16
C THR A 508 6.06 -6.34 67.17
N GLY A 509 5.92 -5.91 65.92
CA GLY A 509 5.04 -6.55 64.94
C GLY A 509 3.64 -5.89 64.92
N GLN A 510 2.73 -6.44 64.11
CA GLN A 510 1.39 -5.87 63.93
C GLN A 510 0.36 -6.58 64.82
N GLY A 511 -0.41 -5.79 65.56
CA GLY A 511 -1.34 -6.25 66.59
C GLY A 511 -1.45 -5.24 67.72
N THR A 512 -2.58 -5.29 68.42
CA THR A 512 -2.91 -4.40 69.53
C THR A 512 -2.85 -5.12 70.87
N VAL A 513 -2.62 -4.37 71.95
CA VAL A 513 -2.72 -4.87 73.31
C VAL A 513 -3.80 -4.08 74.02
N ALA A 514 -4.86 -4.76 74.43
CA ALA A 514 -5.88 -4.19 75.31
C ALA A 514 -5.46 -4.39 76.77
N VAL A 515 -5.47 -3.31 77.54
CA VAL A 515 -5.12 -3.30 78.96
C VAL A 515 -6.40 -3.13 79.79
N SER A 516 -6.56 -3.90 80.87
CA SER A 516 -7.75 -3.80 81.73
C SER A 516 -7.42 -4.01 83.22
N PRO A 517 -7.74 -3.04 84.10
CA PRO A 517 -8.23 -1.70 83.76
C PRO A 517 -7.14 -0.88 83.05
N ASP A 518 -7.48 -0.17 81.96
CA ASP A 518 -6.56 0.78 81.32
C ASP A 518 -6.58 2.11 82.08
N LYS A 519 -5.47 2.45 82.71
CA LYS A 519 -5.32 3.67 83.51
C LYS A 519 -3.99 4.33 83.15
N PRO A 520 -3.94 5.67 83.10
CA PRO A 520 -2.67 6.37 82.85
C PRO A 520 -1.61 6.05 83.90
N THR A 521 -2.04 5.67 85.10
CA THR A 521 -1.18 5.21 86.19
C THR A 521 -1.91 4.25 87.12
N TYR A 522 -1.19 3.36 87.78
CA TYR A 522 -1.72 2.33 88.66
C TYR A 522 -1.24 2.53 90.09
N ASN A 523 -2.11 2.28 91.08
CA ASN A 523 -1.65 2.32 92.46
C ASN A 523 -0.71 1.13 92.71
N HIS A 524 0.28 1.33 93.59
CA HIS A 524 1.10 0.24 94.08
C HIS A 524 0.23 -0.94 94.58
N GLY A 525 0.37 -2.11 93.96
CA GLY A 525 -0.35 -3.35 94.26
C GLY A 525 -1.52 -3.67 93.32
N ASP A 526 -1.89 -2.78 92.40
CA ASP A 526 -2.94 -3.03 91.40
C ASP A 526 -2.58 -4.23 90.51
N VAL A 527 -3.58 -5.06 90.14
CA VAL A 527 -3.43 -6.15 89.17
C VAL A 527 -4.05 -5.74 87.84
N VAL A 528 -3.28 -5.86 86.76
CA VAL A 528 -3.62 -5.44 85.41
C VAL A 528 -3.64 -6.64 84.48
N THR A 529 -4.69 -6.78 83.67
CA THR A 529 -4.81 -7.82 82.63
C THR A 529 -4.42 -7.25 81.27
N LEU A 530 -3.52 -7.92 80.55
CA LEU A 530 -3.13 -7.58 79.19
C LEU A 530 -3.65 -8.66 78.22
N THR A 531 -4.35 -8.22 77.17
CA THR A 531 -4.90 -9.09 76.11
C THR A 531 -4.31 -8.68 74.77
N ALA A 532 -3.48 -9.52 74.18
CA ALA A 532 -2.96 -9.33 72.83
C ALA A 532 -4.00 -9.74 71.78
N SER A 533 -4.29 -8.84 70.83
CA SER A 533 -5.11 -9.07 69.65
C SER A 533 -4.25 -8.88 68.40
N PRO A 534 -3.72 -9.97 67.80
CA PRO A 534 -2.94 -9.89 66.57
C PRO A 534 -3.75 -9.35 65.39
N ASP A 535 -3.11 -8.56 64.52
CA ASP A 535 -3.71 -8.12 63.26
C ASP A 535 -3.78 -9.29 62.25
N PRO A 536 -4.61 -9.21 61.18
CA PRO A 536 -4.68 -10.25 60.16
C PRO A 536 -3.29 -10.66 59.62
N GLY A 537 -3.00 -11.96 59.63
CA GLY A 537 -1.70 -12.49 59.23
C GLY A 537 -0.63 -12.53 60.32
N TRP A 538 -0.96 -12.14 61.56
CA TRP A 538 -0.03 -12.18 62.70
C TRP A 538 -0.60 -13.07 63.82
N ARG A 539 0.29 -13.57 64.68
CA ARG A 539 -0.07 -14.25 65.93
C ARG A 539 0.81 -13.76 67.07
N LEU A 540 0.34 -13.89 68.32
CA LEU A 540 1.21 -13.64 69.47
C LEU A 540 2.33 -14.69 69.49
N GLY A 541 3.57 -14.25 69.35
CA GLY A 541 4.75 -15.08 69.53
C GLY A 541 5.02 -15.31 71.01
N ASN A 542 5.22 -14.22 71.76
CA ASN A 542 5.39 -14.23 73.22
C ASN A 542 5.27 -12.82 73.82
N TRP A 543 4.99 -12.75 75.13
CA TRP A 543 5.24 -11.58 75.96
C TRP A 543 6.71 -11.49 76.37
N SER A 544 7.19 -10.27 76.62
CA SER A 544 8.52 -10.00 77.19
C SER A 544 8.50 -8.75 78.06
N GLY A 545 9.57 -8.51 78.84
CA GLY A 545 9.62 -7.45 79.85
C GLY A 545 9.11 -7.98 81.19
N ALA A 546 8.08 -7.34 81.75
CA ALA A 546 7.49 -7.76 83.02
C ALA A 546 6.53 -8.98 82.92
N LEU A 547 6.20 -9.42 81.70
CA LEU A 547 5.49 -10.68 81.40
C LEU A 547 6.36 -11.61 80.55
N SER A 548 6.00 -12.91 80.52
CA SER A 548 6.63 -13.94 79.69
C SER A 548 5.61 -14.99 79.23
N GLY A 549 5.99 -15.88 78.31
CA GLY A 549 5.08 -16.89 77.76
C GLY A 549 4.30 -16.41 76.54
N ASN A 550 3.36 -17.21 76.03
CA ASN A 550 2.63 -16.95 74.78
C ASN A 550 1.10 -17.06 74.93
N THR A 551 0.62 -17.04 76.17
CA THR A 551 -0.79 -17.06 76.54
C THR A 551 -1.37 -15.64 76.50
N THR A 552 -2.62 -15.51 76.10
CA THR A 552 -3.36 -14.24 76.14
C THR A 552 -4.83 -14.54 76.43
N PRO A 553 -5.48 -13.88 77.40
CA PRO A 553 -4.95 -12.80 78.26
C PRO A 553 -3.98 -13.28 79.37
N GLU A 554 -3.18 -12.34 79.90
CA GLU A 554 -2.19 -12.57 80.97
C GLU A 554 -2.26 -11.44 82.03
N THR A 555 -1.92 -11.72 83.31
CA THR A 555 -2.06 -10.75 84.42
C THR A 555 -0.73 -10.29 85.02
N LEU A 556 -0.64 -9.03 85.45
CA LEU A 556 0.55 -8.37 85.98
C LEU A 556 0.25 -7.53 87.25
N THR A 557 1.02 -7.68 88.33
CA THR A 557 0.88 -6.89 89.56
C THR A 557 1.82 -5.68 89.59
N MET A 558 1.34 -4.47 89.86
CA MET A 558 2.10 -3.20 89.80
C MET A 558 2.83 -2.87 91.10
N ASP A 559 4.09 -3.28 91.23
CA ASP A 559 4.98 -3.00 92.37
C ASP A 559 6.12 -2.02 92.04
N GLY A 560 6.16 -1.53 90.80
CA GLY A 560 7.11 -0.55 90.26
C GLY A 560 6.65 -0.11 88.87
N ASN A 561 7.35 0.83 88.24
CA ASN A 561 7.13 1.09 86.81
C ASN A 561 7.48 -0.17 86.02
N LYS A 562 6.57 -0.61 85.16
CA LYS A 562 6.72 -1.84 84.38
C LYS A 562 6.65 -1.56 82.91
N THR A 563 7.44 -2.31 82.15
CA THR A 563 7.35 -2.33 80.69
C THR A 563 7.00 -3.75 80.24
N VAL A 564 5.96 -3.86 79.41
CA VAL A 564 5.56 -5.13 78.78
C VAL A 564 5.60 -4.97 77.27
N THR A 565 6.15 -5.97 76.57
CA THR A 565 6.14 -6.00 75.11
C THR A 565 5.41 -7.24 74.61
N ALA A 566 4.38 -7.05 73.79
CA ALA A 566 3.76 -8.12 73.00
C ALA A 566 4.54 -8.30 71.70
N ASN A 567 5.19 -9.45 71.53
CA ASN A 567 5.91 -9.76 70.30
C ASN A 567 4.98 -10.53 69.37
N PHE A 568 4.44 -9.86 68.35
CA PHE A 568 3.67 -10.49 67.30
C PHE A 568 4.60 -11.00 66.20
N VAL A 569 4.32 -12.20 65.69
CA VAL A 569 5.07 -12.82 64.59
C VAL A 569 4.14 -13.11 63.42
N ARG A 570 4.63 -12.89 62.20
CA ARG A 570 3.86 -13.15 60.97
C ARG A 570 3.56 -14.64 60.80
N ILE A 571 2.40 -14.94 60.26
CA ILE A 571 1.98 -16.27 59.83
C ILE A 571 2.36 -16.44 58.34
N PRO A 572 3.20 -17.42 57.98
CA PRO A 572 3.48 -17.73 56.59
C PRO A 572 2.33 -18.53 55.94
N TYR A 573 2.01 -18.21 54.68
CA TYR A 573 1.03 -18.88 53.82
C TYR A 573 1.69 -19.45 52.55
N THR A 574 1.03 -20.40 51.88
CA THR A 574 1.49 -20.99 50.62
C THR A 574 0.54 -20.68 49.46
N ILE A 575 1.08 -20.65 48.24
CA ILE A 575 0.30 -20.62 47.00
C ILE A 575 0.67 -21.87 46.20
N ASP A 576 -0.29 -22.78 46.02
CA ASP A 576 -0.12 -23.98 45.21
C ASP A 576 -0.76 -23.77 43.83
N THR A 577 0.02 -23.99 42.76
CA THR A 577 -0.45 -23.80 41.38
C THR A 577 -0.63 -25.13 40.66
N ILE A 578 -1.78 -25.33 40.01
CA ILE A 578 -2.11 -26.51 39.22
C ILE A 578 -2.26 -26.09 37.76
N ALA A 579 -1.61 -26.81 36.84
CA ALA A 579 -1.84 -26.66 35.40
C ALA A 579 -2.67 -27.85 34.89
N VAL A 580 -3.84 -27.56 34.31
CA VAL A 580 -4.70 -28.54 33.62
C VAL A 580 -4.56 -28.29 32.11
N GLY A 581 -4.10 -29.31 31.37
CA GLY A 581 -3.65 -29.12 29.98
C GLY A 581 -2.14 -28.90 29.91
N SER A 582 -1.62 -28.42 28.79
CA SER A 582 -0.18 -28.21 28.60
C SER A 582 0.20 -26.73 28.71
N GLY A 583 0.87 -26.39 29.81
CA GLY A 583 1.39 -25.06 30.09
C GLY A 583 2.07 -25.02 31.44
N THR A 584 2.54 -23.84 31.83
CA THR A 584 3.20 -23.58 33.11
C THR A 584 2.55 -22.42 33.82
N VAL A 585 2.66 -22.39 35.14
CA VAL A 585 2.26 -21.25 35.98
C VAL A 585 3.48 -20.81 36.77
N THR A 586 3.77 -19.51 36.72
CA THR A 586 4.87 -18.90 37.50
C THR A 586 4.31 -17.82 38.41
N ALA A 587 4.82 -17.75 39.64
CA ALA A 587 4.51 -16.71 40.60
C ALA A 587 5.63 -15.68 40.67
N THR A 588 5.29 -14.39 40.68
CA THR A 588 6.26 -13.29 40.85
C THR A 588 5.77 -12.33 41.94
N PRO A 589 6.56 -12.08 43.01
CA PRO A 589 7.84 -12.74 43.32
C PRO A 589 7.65 -14.23 43.67
N ALA A 590 8.60 -15.08 43.29
CA ALA A 590 8.58 -16.51 43.61
C ALA A 590 9.15 -16.76 45.01
N ASN A 591 8.29 -16.97 46.01
CA ASN A 591 8.69 -17.25 47.38
C ASN A 591 8.19 -18.63 47.84
N ALA A 592 8.94 -19.28 48.75
CA ALA A 592 8.53 -20.54 49.36
C ALA A 592 7.30 -20.38 50.29
N THR A 593 7.16 -19.20 50.90
CA THR A 593 5.99 -18.78 51.69
C THR A 593 5.75 -17.29 51.50
N TYR A 594 4.50 -16.88 51.61
CA TYR A 594 4.03 -15.50 51.51
C TYR A 594 3.41 -15.05 52.84
N PHE A 595 3.21 -13.75 53.02
CA PHE A 595 2.54 -13.17 54.18
C PHE A 595 1.21 -12.53 53.79
N TYR A 596 0.36 -12.30 54.77
CA TYR A 596 -0.93 -11.65 54.57
C TYR A 596 -0.74 -10.27 53.92
N GLY A 597 -1.51 -10.00 52.86
CA GLY A 597 -1.43 -8.76 52.09
C GLY A 597 -0.36 -8.75 51.00
N ASP A 598 0.52 -9.76 50.91
CA ASP A 598 1.47 -9.87 49.80
C ASP A 598 0.68 -9.97 48.48
N GLU A 599 1.09 -9.19 47.49
CA GLU A 599 0.56 -9.26 46.14
C GLU A 599 1.48 -10.10 45.26
N VAL A 600 0.93 -11.20 44.74
CA VAL A 600 1.68 -12.17 43.92
C VAL A 600 1.06 -12.24 42.55
N THR A 601 1.82 -11.90 41.51
CA THR A 601 1.37 -12.03 40.13
C THR A 601 1.58 -13.47 39.66
N LEU A 602 0.49 -14.16 39.35
CA LEU A 602 0.50 -15.46 38.71
C LEU A 602 0.39 -15.28 37.20
N THR A 603 1.35 -15.84 36.47
CA THR A 603 1.38 -15.82 35.01
C THR A 603 1.32 -17.24 34.46
N ALA A 604 0.32 -17.51 33.63
CA ALA A 604 0.14 -18.74 32.89
C ALA A 604 0.77 -18.60 31.49
N ALA A 605 1.71 -19.49 31.17
CA ALA A 605 2.31 -19.59 29.85
C ALA A 605 1.91 -20.93 29.21
N ALA A 606 1.16 -20.88 28.11
CA ALA A 606 0.76 -22.08 27.39
C ALA A 606 1.95 -22.68 26.61
N ASN A 607 2.05 -24.00 26.55
CA ASN A 607 3.02 -24.67 25.69
C ASN A 607 2.58 -24.57 24.22
N PRO A 608 3.49 -24.74 23.22
CA PRO A 608 3.11 -24.69 21.81
C PRO A 608 1.94 -25.63 21.47
N GLY A 609 0.93 -25.10 20.77
CA GLY A 609 -0.29 -25.84 20.45
C GLY A 609 -1.40 -25.81 21.50
N TRP A 610 -1.24 -25.00 22.54
CA TRP A 610 -2.23 -24.82 23.59
C TRP A 610 -2.46 -23.32 23.80
N SER A 611 -3.69 -22.96 24.15
CA SER A 611 -4.09 -21.62 24.54
C SER A 611 -4.50 -21.61 26.02
N PHE A 612 -4.23 -20.51 26.70
CA PHE A 612 -4.72 -20.31 28.06
C PHE A 612 -6.23 -20.02 28.03
N ALA A 613 -7.03 -20.86 28.68
CA ALA A 613 -8.49 -20.75 28.68
C ALA A 613 -9.03 -20.04 29.92
N GLY A 614 -8.27 -20.01 31.02
CA GLY A 614 -8.64 -19.23 32.20
C GLY A 614 -8.19 -19.83 33.53
N TRP A 615 -8.33 -19.02 34.58
CA TRP A 615 -8.05 -19.37 35.97
C TRP A 615 -9.28 -19.93 36.67
N ARG A 616 -9.04 -20.80 37.66
CA ARG A 616 -10.03 -21.28 38.65
C ARG A 616 -9.39 -21.42 40.03
N GLY A 617 -10.20 -21.52 41.08
CA GLY A 617 -9.74 -21.58 42.46
C GLY A 617 -9.68 -20.19 43.08
N ALA A 618 -8.52 -19.79 43.60
CA ALA A 618 -8.35 -18.44 44.18
C ALA A 618 -8.26 -17.30 43.14
N LEU A 619 -8.14 -17.62 41.84
CA LEU A 619 -8.25 -16.68 40.72
C LEU A 619 -9.36 -17.10 39.75
N SER A 620 -9.82 -16.15 38.92
CA SER A 620 -10.85 -16.39 37.88
C SER A 620 -10.65 -15.48 36.68
N GLY A 621 -11.26 -15.81 35.54
CA GLY A 621 -11.15 -15.02 34.31
C GLY A 621 -10.12 -15.56 33.33
N THR A 622 -9.96 -14.88 32.20
CA THR A 622 -9.25 -15.38 31.00
C THR A 622 -7.94 -14.65 30.69
N THR A 623 -7.54 -13.69 31.51
CA THR A 623 -6.26 -13.00 31.34
C THR A 623 -5.11 -13.88 31.87
N PRO A 624 -4.06 -14.16 31.06
CA PRO A 624 -3.00 -15.10 31.42
C PRO A 624 -2.07 -14.58 32.51
N SER A 625 -2.14 -13.30 32.87
CA SER A 625 -1.43 -12.74 34.02
C SER A 625 -2.43 -12.03 34.93
N GLN A 626 -2.43 -12.40 36.21
CA GLN A 626 -3.32 -11.82 37.22
C GLN A 626 -2.61 -11.72 38.57
N GLN A 627 -2.94 -10.67 39.31
CA GLN A 627 -2.47 -10.45 40.67
C GLN A 627 -3.38 -11.18 41.67
N LEU A 628 -2.77 -11.87 42.65
CA LEU A 628 -3.43 -12.53 43.77
C LEU A 628 -2.95 -11.89 45.07
N THR A 629 -3.86 -11.33 45.86
CA THR A 629 -3.57 -10.89 47.24
C THR A 629 -3.65 -12.08 48.20
N VAL A 630 -2.57 -12.35 48.93
CA VAL A 630 -2.48 -13.48 49.86
C VAL A 630 -3.23 -13.15 51.15
N SER A 631 -4.23 -13.95 51.48
CA SER A 631 -5.01 -13.80 52.73
C SER A 631 -5.07 -15.09 53.55
N ALA A 632 -4.77 -16.22 52.92
CA ALA A 632 -4.65 -17.56 53.50
C ALA A 632 -3.81 -18.44 52.53
N ASN A 633 -3.71 -19.74 52.81
CA ASN A 633 -3.19 -20.68 51.81
C ASN A 633 -4.14 -20.72 50.60
N HIS A 634 -3.58 -20.56 49.39
CA HIS A 634 -4.35 -20.51 48.15
C HIS A 634 -3.99 -21.67 47.23
N VAL A 635 -5.00 -22.17 46.50
CA VAL A 635 -4.81 -23.11 45.39
C VAL A 635 -5.36 -22.45 44.12
N VAL A 636 -4.53 -22.35 43.10
CA VAL A 636 -4.88 -21.71 41.81
C VAL A 636 -4.67 -22.69 40.68
N THR A 637 -5.68 -22.84 39.82
CA THR A 637 -5.64 -23.72 38.66
C THR A 637 -5.65 -22.91 37.37
N ALA A 638 -4.61 -23.03 36.55
CA ALA A 638 -4.60 -22.59 35.15
C ALA A 638 -5.14 -23.70 34.26
N THR A 639 -6.13 -23.39 33.43
CA THR A 639 -6.61 -24.31 32.40
C THR A 639 -6.08 -23.90 31.04
N PHE A 640 -5.45 -24.82 30.34
CA PHE A 640 -5.01 -24.69 28.96
C PHE A 640 -5.84 -25.60 28.07
N VAL A 641 -6.25 -25.11 26.91
CA VAL A 641 -7.03 -25.87 25.92
C VAL A 641 -6.18 -26.05 24.68
N GLN A 642 -6.15 -27.27 24.16
CA GLN A 642 -5.36 -27.60 22.99
C GLN A 642 -5.98 -26.94 21.75
N GLU A 643 -5.14 -26.28 20.96
CA GLU A 643 -5.55 -25.66 19.70
C GLU A 643 -5.68 -26.72 18.60
N SER A 644 -6.58 -26.44 17.65
CA SER A 644 -6.78 -27.27 16.47
C SER A 644 -6.54 -26.46 15.19
N TYR A 645 -5.95 -27.11 14.20
CA TYR A 645 -5.50 -26.50 12.96
C TYR A 645 -6.14 -27.15 11.74
N HIS A 646 -6.20 -26.40 10.64
CA HIS A 646 -6.78 -26.85 9.37
C HIS A 646 -5.79 -26.76 8.21
N VAL A 647 -6.03 -27.61 7.22
CA VAL A 647 -5.27 -27.64 5.96
C VAL A 647 -6.18 -27.14 4.83
N ILE A 648 -5.71 -26.15 4.09
CA ILE A 648 -6.34 -25.63 2.87
C ILE A 648 -5.39 -25.91 1.71
N THR A 649 -5.90 -26.46 0.61
CA THR A 649 -5.10 -26.76 -0.58
C THR A 649 -5.55 -25.95 -1.78
N ASN A 650 -4.57 -25.46 -2.56
CA ASN A 650 -4.77 -24.74 -3.81
C ASN A 650 -3.96 -25.39 -4.94
N VAL A 651 -4.37 -25.15 -6.19
CA VAL A 651 -3.68 -25.64 -7.39
C VAL A 651 -3.47 -24.49 -8.36
N VAL A 652 -2.25 -24.39 -8.91
CA VAL A 652 -1.92 -23.54 -10.06
C VAL A 652 -1.44 -24.44 -11.19
N GLY A 653 -2.01 -24.29 -12.38
CA GLY A 653 -1.88 -25.27 -13.47
C GLY A 653 -2.94 -26.37 -13.36
N ASN A 654 -2.70 -27.55 -13.94
CA ASN A 654 -3.67 -28.65 -13.94
C ASN A 654 -3.13 -29.90 -13.22
N GLY A 655 -3.85 -30.32 -12.18
CA GLY A 655 -3.51 -31.44 -11.31
C GLY A 655 -4.35 -31.41 -10.03
N THR A 656 -4.03 -32.28 -9.08
CA THR A 656 -4.70 -32.34 -7.78
C THR A 656 -3.70 -32.37 -6.63
N VAL A 657 -4.14 -31.89 -5.46
CA VAL A 657 -3.42 -32.08 -4.20
C VAL A 657 -4.23 -33.04 -3.34
N SER A 658 -3.59 -34.12 -2.90
CA SER A 658 -4.10 -34.97 -1.82
C SER A 658 -3.17 -34.86 -0.62
N TYR A 659 -3.69 -35.15 0.57
CA TYR A 659 -2.90 -35.21 1.78
C TYR A 659 -3.39 -36.33 2.70
N THR A 660 -2.52 -36.83 3.57
CA THR A 660 -2.83 -37.90 4.51
C THR A 660 -2.13 -37.68 5.86
N PRO A 661 -2.77 -38.00 7.00
CA PRO A 661 -4.19 -38.38 7.13
C PRO A 661 -5.12 -37.21 6.78
N VAL A 662 -6.31 -37.47 6.24
CA VAL A 662 -7.35 -36.43 6.07
C VAL A 662 -8.16 -36.38 7.36
N GLN A 663 -8.13 -35.25 8.06
CA GLN A 663 -8.86 -35.03 9.30
C GLN A 663 -9.62 -33.71 9.24
N ALA A 664 -10.71 -33.61 10.01
CA ALA A 664 -11.47 -32.36 10.12
C ALA A 664 -10.62 -31.23 10.73
N SER A 665 -9.72 -31.58 11.65
CA SER A 665 -8.71 -30.70 12.23
C SER A 665 -7.51 -31.52 12.72
N TYR A 666 -6.36 -30.88 12.85
CA TYR A 666 -5.10 -31.43 13.33
C TYR A 666 -4.68 -30.78 14.63
N LEU A 667 -3.87 -31.46 15.43
CA LEU A 667 -3.25 -30.91 16.63
C LEU A 667 -1.83 -30.46 16.34
N TYR A 668 -1.29 -29.63 17.23
CA TYR A 668 0.11 -29.22 17.15
C TYR A 668 1.06 -30.42 17.18
N GLY A 669 1.98 -30.47 16.20
CA GLY A 669 2.94 -31.55 16.05
C GLY A 669 2.47 -32.69 15.14
N ASP A 670 1.20 -32.72 14.73
CA ASP A 670 0.72 -33.72 13.75
C ASP A 670 1.49 -33.58 12.43
N GLU A 671 1.84 -34.70 11.82
CA GLU A 671 2.52 -34.71 10.52
C GLU A 671 1.52 -35.02 9.40
N VAL A 672 1.43 -34.11 8.42
CA VAL A 672 0.58 -34.26 7.24
C VAL A 672 1.46 -34.44 6.01
N THR A 673 1.24 -35.54 5.29
CA THR A 673 1.94 -35.84 4.04
C THR A 673 1.13 -35.33 2.86
N PHE A 674 1.65 -34.37 2.11
CA PHE A 674 1.06 -33.79 0.91
C PHE A 674 1.59 -34.46 -0.34
N ARG A 675 0.71 -34.76 -1.30
CA ARG A 675 1.05 -35.33 -2.61
C ARG A 675 0.37 -34.51 -3.70
N ALA A 676 1.19 -33.95 -4.59
CA ALA A 676 0.74 -33.37 -5.85
C ALA A 676 0.67 -34.49 -6.90
N LEU A 677 -0.47 -34.57 -7.59
CA LEU A 677 -0.69 -35.49 -8.72
C LEU A 677 -0.97 -34.65 -9.98
N PRO A 678 0.00 -34.53 -10.90
CA PRO A 678 -0.20 -33.82 -12.16
C PRO A 678 -1.31 -34.45 -13.02
N ALA A 679 -2.09 -33.62 -13.72
CA ALA A 679 -3.01 -34.10 -14.75
C ALA A 679 -2.24 -34.58 -16.00
N ALA A 680 -2.91 -35.28 -16.91
CA ALA A 680 -2.32 -35.67 -18.20
C ALA A 680 -1.80 -34.45 -18.96
N GLY A 681 -0.55 -34.52 -19.45
CA GLY A 681 0.11 -33.40 -20.12
C GLY A 681 0.75 -32.36 -19.20
N TRP A 682 0.70 -32.54 -17.88
CA TRP A 682 1.31 -31.63 -16.90
C TRP A 682 2.35 -32.37 -16.06
N GLU A 683 3.30 -31.63 -15.49
CA GLU A 683 4.28 -32.11 -14.52
C GLU A 683 4.31 -31.23 -13.28
N PHE A 684 4.76 -31.79 -12.16
CA PHE A 684 4.82 -31.05 -10.90
C PHE A 684 6.02 -30.10 -10.91
N ALA A 685 5.76 -28.80 -10.84
CA ALA A 685 6.78 -27.76 -10.84
C ALA A 685 7.28 -27.41 -9.44
N GLY A 686 6.43 -27.58 -8.41
CA GLY A 686 6.80 -27.39 -7.01
C GLY A 686 5.67 -26.92 -6.11
N TRP A 687 5.95 -26.90 -4.81
CA TRP A 687 5.06 -26.39 -3.78
C TRP A 687 5.25 -24.88 -3.56
N ALA A 688 4.18 -24.21 -3.13
CA ALA A 688 4.15 -22.82 -2.71
C ALA A 688 3.12 -22.60 -1.57
N GLY A 689 3.03 -21.38 -1.05
CA GLY A 689 2.28 -21.08 0.16
C GLY A 689 3.10 -21.49 1.39
N ASP A 690 2.52 -22.31 2.26
CA ASP A 690 3.18 -22.76 3.48
C ASP A 690 4.15 -23.95 3.28
N LEU A 691 4.33 -24.40 2.04
CA LEU A 691 5.33 -25.39 1.62
C LEU A 691 6.21 -24.83 0.50
N SER A 692 7.38 -25.43 0.32
CA SER A 692 8.32 -25.08 -0.75
C SER A 692 9.06 -26.32 -1.27
N GLY A 693 9.78 -26.18 -2.37
CA GLY A 693 10.53 -27.27 -3.01
C GLY A 693 9.77 -27.98 -4.12
N ASN A 694 10.44 -28.89 -4.82
CA ASN A 694 9.96 -29.57 -6.03
C ASN A 694 9.77 -31.09 -5.87
N THR A 695 9.76 -31.58 -4.63
CA THR A 695 9.57 -32.99 -4.30
C THR A 695 8.13 -33.29 -3.91
N THR A 696 7.54 -34.35 -4.46
CA THR A 696 6.20 -34.85 -4.08
C THR A 696 6.25 -36.38 -3.93
N PRO A 697 5.79 -36.97 -2.80
CA PRO A 697 5.15 -36.31 -1.66
C PRO A 697 6.13 -35.56 -0.73
N ILE A 698 5.61 -34.68 0.12
CA ILE A 698 6.34 -33.94 1.17
C ILE A 698 5.60 -34.02 2.50
N VAL A 699 6.32 -34.11 3.62
CA VAL A 699 5.74 -34.14 4.97
C VAL A 699 5.85 -32.74 5.59
N ALA A 700 4.79 -32.29 6.25
CA ALA A 700 4.79 -31.03 6.98
C ALA A 700 4.17 -31.21 8.37
N THR A 701 4.85 -30.67 9.38
CA THR A 701 4.36 -30.66 10.77
C THR A 701 3.35 -29.51 10.96
N MET A 702 2.20 -29.79 11.56
CA MET A 702 1.18 -28.81 11.88
C MET A 702 1.61 -27.99 13.09
N THR A 703 2.06 -26.76 12.85
CA THR A 703 2.39 -25.77 13.89
C THR A 703 1.39 -24.61 13.91
N GLY A 704 0.37 -24.69 13.06
CA GLY A 704 -0.61 -23.65 12.72
C GLY A 704 -1.47 -24.13 11.54
N ASN A 705 -2.46 -23.33 11.13
CA ASN A 705 -3.18 -23.55 9.88
C ASN A 705 -2.21 -23.55 8.69
N ARG A 706 -2.42 -24.43 7.72
CA ARG A 706 -1.56 -24.53 6.52
C ARG A 706 -2.36 -24.33 5.23
N ALA A 707 -2.00 -23.33 4.45
CA ALA A 707 -2.44 -23.10 3.08
C ALA A 707 -1.34 -23.55 2.09
N VAL A 708 -1.55 -24.70 1.46
CA VAL A 708 -0.57 -25.37 0.58
C VAL A 708 -0.99 -25.25 -0.88
N THR A 709 -0.09 -24.79 -1.75
CA THR A 709 -0.36 -24.69 -3.19
C THR A 709 0.56 -25.63 -3.97
N ALA A 710 0.00 -26.55 -4.78
CA ALA A 710 0.80 -27.27 -5.78
C ALA A 710 0.79 -26.52 -7.11
N ARG A 711 1.97 -26.34 -7.70
CA ARG A 711 2.15 -25.76 -9.02
C ARG A 711 2.48 -26.85 -10.03
N PHE A 712 1.80 -26.82 -11.16
CA PHE A 712 2.04 -27.71 -12.28
C PHE A 712 2.41 -26.90 -13.51
N THR A 713 3.32 -27.41 -14.33
CA THR A 713 3.69 -26.86 -15.64
C THR A 713 3.26 -27.83 -16.74
N GLN A 714 2.73 -27.31 -17.83
CA GLN A 714 2.35 -28.15 -18.97
C GLN A 714 3.61 -28.65 -19.67
N LYS A 715 3.64 -29.92 -20.05
CA LYS A 715 4.76 -30.54 -20.74
C LYS A 715 4.89 -30.01 -22.15
N GLU A 716 6.12 -29.89 -22.61
CA GLU A 716 6.48 -29.52 -23.96
C GLU A 716 7.14 -30.68 -24.70
N TYR A 717 6.88 -30.79 -25.99
CA TYR A 717 7.36 -31.86 -26.86
C TYR A 717 7.83 -31.33 -28.21
N THR A 718 8.70 -32.07 -28.88
CA THR A 718 9.26 -31.72 -30.19
C THR A 718 8.54 -32.43 -31.32
N LEU A 719 8.42 -31.79 -32.48
CA LEU A 719 7.98 -32.40 -33.73
C LEU A 719 9.12 -32.39 -34.76
N VAL A 720 9.58 -33.56 -35.17
CA VAL A 720 10.64 -33.73 -36.18
C VAL A 720 10.00 -34.06 -37.53
N LEU A 721 10.34 -33.28 -38.56
CA LEU A 721 9.87 -33.49 -39.92
C LEU A 721 11.02 -33.91 -40.83
N THR A 722 10.83 -35.00 -41.57
CA THR A 722 11.80 -35.52 -42.54
C THR A 722 11.12 -35.80 -43.88
N GLN A 723 11.90 -35.95 -44.95
CA GLN A 723 11.33 -36.25 -46.27
C GLN A 723 12.24 -37.12 -47.13
N THR A 724 11.62 -37.89 -48.03
CA THR A 724 12.27 -38.60 -49.13
C THR A 724 11.73 -38.09 -50.47
N GLY A 725 12.59 -37.92 -51.46
CA GLY A 725 12.24 -37.29 -52.74
C GLY A 725 12.40 -35.77 -52.70
N GLN A 726 11.93 -35.08 -53.74
CA GLN A 726 12.04 -33.62 -53.83
C GLN A 726 10.71 -32.91 -53.57
N GLY A 727 10.72 -32.04 -52.57
CA GLY A 727 9.59 -31.25 -52.11
C GLY A 727 9.97 -30.43 -50.88
N GLN A 728 9.00 -29.73 -50.32
CA GLN A 728 9.10 -29.00 -49.07
C GLN A 728 8.04 -29.51 -48.10
N VAL A 729 8.42 -29.66 -46.84
CA VAL A 729 7.53 -29.99 -45.73
C VAL A 729 7.53 -28.83 -44.74
N THR A 730 6.34 -28.37 -44.35
CA THR A 730 6.15 -27.28 -43.39
C THR A 730 5.14 -27.65 -42.31
N ALA A 731 5.32 -27.12 -41.10
CA ALA A 731 4.35 -27.17 -40.01
C ALA A 731 3.71 -25.80 -39.78
N ALA A 732 2.44 -25.77 -39.39
CA ALA A 732 1.74 -24.57 -38.97
C ALA A 732 0.92 -24.84 -37.70
N PRO A 733 1.21 -24.15 -36.57
CA PRO A 733 2.38 -23.27 -36.37
C PRO A 733 3.71 -24.06 -36.39
N GLN A 734 4.82 -23.38 -36.68
CA GLN A 734 6.17 -23.95 -36.55
C GLN A 734 6.87 -23.32 -35.35
N THR A 735 7.18 -24.13 -34.34
CA THR A 735 7.86 -23.73 -33.11
C THR A 735 8.99 -24.72 -32.78
N GLU A 736 9.85 -24.36 -31.82
CA GLU A 736 10.91 -25.25 -31.31
C GLU A 736 10.33 -26.39 -30.46
N SER A 737 9.29 -26.10 -29.68
CA SER A 737 8.51 -27.07 -28.90
C SER A 737 7.01 -26.75 -28.96
N TYR A 738 6.18 -27.75 -28.70
CA TYR A 738 4.72 -27.65 -28.65
C TYR A 738 4.22 -28.11 -27.29
N LEU A 739 3.23 -27.40 -26.73
CA LEU A 739 2.55 -27.83 -25.52
C LEU A 739 1.77 -29.12 -25.77
N TYR A 740 1.66 -29.96 -24.74
CA TYR A 740 0.82 -31.17 -24.78
C TYR A 740 -0.61 -30.87 -25.28
N GLY A 741 -1.06 -31.62 -26.26
CA GLY A 741 -2.37 -31.48 -26.90
C GLY A 741 -2.41 -30.45 -28.03
N ALA A 742 -1.29 -29.80 -28.39
CA ALA A 742 -1.26 -28.87 -29.51
C ALA A 742 -1.55 -29.58 -30.84
N GLU A 743 -2.42 -28.99 -31.65
CA GLU A 743 -2.70 -29.43 -33.01
C GLU A 743 -1.79 -28.70 -34.00
N VAL A 744 -1.04 -29.47 -34.81
CA VAL A 744 -0.11 -28.94 -35.81
C VAL A 744 -0.55 -29.40 -37.19
N THR A 745 -0.69 -28.45 -38.12
CA THR A 745 -1.02 -28.75 -39.52
C THR A 745 0.27 -28.96 -40.32
N LEU A 746 0.38 -30.09 -41.00
CA LEU A 746 1.49 -30.46 -41.88
C LEU A 746 1.10 -30.30 -43.34
N THR A 747 1.94 -29.59 -44.09
CA THR A 747 1.77 -29.36 -45.53
C THR A 747 3.00 -29.86 -46.28
N ALA A 748 2.77 -30.63 -47.34
CA ALA A 748 3.77 -31.14 -48.26
C ALA A 748 3.56 -30.46 -49.61
N THR A 749 4.57 -29.77 -50.10
CA THR A 749 4.57 -29.09 -51.39
C THR A 749 5.60 -29.77 -52.30
N PRO A 750 5.18 -30.57 -53.30
CA PRO A 750 6.11 -31.23 -54.21
C PRO A 750 6.93 -30.23 -55.03
N ALA A 751 8.18 -30.59 -55.34
CA ALA A 751 8.98 -29.85 -56.31
C ALA A 751 8.45 -30.09 -57.75
N ALA A 752 8.89 -29.27 -58.72
CA ALA A 752 8.53 -29.46 -60.13
C ALA A 752 8.93 -30.87 -60.61
N GLY A 753 7.99 -31.59 -61.25
CA GLY A 753 8.21 -32.96 -61.70
C GLY A 753 8.08 -34.03 -60.60
N TRP A 754 7.65 -33.68 -59.39
CA TRP A 754 7.39 -34.61 -58.29
C TRP A 754 5.94 -34.51 -57.82
N ARG A 755 5.42 -35.57 -57.22
CA ARG A 755 4.12 -35.57 -56.52
C ARG A 755 4.27 -36.09 -55.10
N PHE A 756 3.42 -35.57 -54.21
CA PHE A 756 3.32 -36.07 -52.84
C PHE A 756 2.60 -37.42 -52.85
N VAL A 757 3.14 -38.39 -52.11
CA VAL A 757 2.59 -39.75 -52.00
C VAL A 757 1.89 -39.93 -50.66
N SER A 758 2.62 -39.73 -49.57
CA SER A 758 2.09 -39.94 -48.21
C SER A 758 2.98 -39.37 -47.11
N TRP A 759 2.36 -39.19 -45.96
CA TRP A 759 2.98 -39.04 -44.65
C TRP A 759 3.13 -40.43 -44.00
N SER A 760 4.24 -40.66 -43.30
CA SER A 760 4.51 -41.84 -42.48
C SER A 760 5.24 -41.47 -41.18
N GLY A 761 5.53 -42.44 -40.31
CA GLY A 761 6.03 -42.21 -38.96
C GLY A 761 4.88 -42.16 -37.95
N ASP A 762 4.87 -41.16 -37.08
CA ASP A 762 3.83 -41.00 -36.05
C ASP A 762 2.49 -40.45 -36.59
N LEU A 763 2.42 -40.18 -37.89
CA LEU A 763 1.21 -39.87 -38.63
C LEU A 763 1.24 -40.62 -39.96
N THR A 764 0.14 -41.30 -40.30
CA THR A 764 -0.04 -41.94 -41.61
C THR A 764 -1.22 -41.30 -42.34
N SER A 765 -0.95 -40.69 -43.49
CA SER A 765 -1.97 -40.01 -44.31
C SER A 765 -1.51 -39.88 -45.76
N THR A 766 -2.42 -39.95 -46.72
CA THR A 766 -2.14 -39.65 -48.14
C THR A 766 -2.60 -38.25 -48.54
N THR A 767 -3.16 -37.48 -47.61
CA THR A 767 -3.67 -36.13 -47.85
C THR A 767 -2.67 -35.08 -47.41
N SER A 768 -2.63 -33.96 -48.12
CA SER A 768 -1.90 -32.77 -47.70
C SER A 768 -2.72 -31.51 -48.04
N PRO A 769 -2.98 -30.61 -47.08
CA PRO A 769 -2.52 -30.65 -45.68
C PRO A 769 -3.22 -31.72 -44.81
N THR A 770 -2.62 -32.04 -43.65
CA THR A 770 -3.15 -32.96 -42.62
C THR A 770 -2.78 -32.44 -41.22
N THR A 771 -3.46 -32.88 -40.16
CA THR A 771 -3.17 -32.45 -38.77
C THR A 771 -2.60 -33.59 -37.91
N ILE A 772 -1.77 -33.25 -36.92
CA ILE A 772 -1.27 -34.15 -35.87
C ILE A 772 -1.42 -33.48 -34.49
N VAL A 773 -1.82 -34.27 -33.48
CA VAL A 773 -1.87 -33.83 -32.07
C VAL A 773 -0.55 -34.20 -31.37
N ILE A 774 0.08 -33.23 -30.70
CA ILE A 774 1.35 -33.42 -30.01
C ILE A 774 1.10 -33.81 -28.55
N GLU A 775 1.17 -35.10 -28.24
CA GLU A 775 1.02 -35.63 -26.87
C GLU A 775 2.34 -36.19 -26.30
N GLU A 776 3.32 -36.39 -27.17
CA GLU A 776 4.69 -36.79 -26.88
C GLU A 776 5.60 -36.29 -28.00
N ASN A 777 6.90 -36.58 -27.96
CA ASN A 777 7.79 -36.25 -29.08
C ASN A 777 7.32 -37.03 -30.32
N ARG A 778 7.08 -36.31 -31.42
CA ARG A 778 6.57 -36.86 -32.67
C ARG A 778 7.61 -36.75 -33.80
N ALA A 779 7.66 -37.73 -34.67
CA ALA A 779 8.46 -37.73 -35.89
C ALA A 779 7.58 -38.14 -37.09
N VAL A 780 7.47 -37.25 -38.08
CA VAL A 780 6.67 -37.48 -39.29
C VAL A 780 7.55 -37.35 -40.53
N HIS A 781 7.34 -38.24 -41.50
CA HIS A 781 8.12 -38.34 -42.73
C HIS A 781 7.22 -38.15 -43.96
N ALA A 782 7.57 -37.24 -44.87
CA ALA A 782 6.88 -37.08 -46.15
C ALA A 782 7.58 -37.86 -47.27
N THR A 783 6.82 -38.57 -48.09
CA THR A 783 7.34 -39.25 -49.29
C THR A 783 6.86 -38.53 -50.54
N PHE A 784 7.80 -38.12 -51.38
CA PHE A 784 7.56 -37.62 -52.73
C PHE A 784 8.12 -38.60 -53.75
N GLU A 785 7.46 -38.72 -54.89
CA GLU A 785 7.94 -39.53 -56.01
C GLU A 785 7.95 -38.73 -57.33
N PRO A 786 8.90 -39.00 -58.24
CA PRO A 786 8.98 -38.30 -59.51
C PRO A 786 7.80 -38.69 -60.41
N ILE A 787 7.29 -37.72 -61.17
CA ILE A 787 6.22 -37.91 -62.15
C ILE A 787 6.87 -38.37 -63.48
N PRO A 788 6.48 -39.54 -64.03
CA PRO A 788 6.93 -39.96 -65.34
C PRO A 788 6.17 -39.20 -66.45
N TYR A 789 6.89 -38.75 -67.46
CA TYR A 789 6.36 -38.11 -68.66
C TYR A 789 6.61 -38.97 -69.91
N THR A 790 5.74 -38.82 -70.91
CA THR A 790 5.84 -39.51 -72.20
C THR A 790 6.35 -38.58 -73.30
N LEU A 791 7.23 -39.10 -74.15
CA LEU A 791 7.61 -38.47 -75.42
C LEU A 791 7.04 -39.31 -76.55
N THR A 792 6.13 -38.73 -77.33
CA THR A 792 5.55 -39.35 -78.52
C THR A 792 6.16 -38.72 -79.77
N VAL A 793 6.85 -39.51 -80.58
CA VAL A 793 7.42 -39.04 -81.86
C VAL A 793 6.55 -39.55 -83.00
N GLN A 794 5.90 -38.62 -83.71
CA GLN A 794 5.08 -38.94 -84.86
C GLN A 794 5.95 -39.05 -86.12
N GLN A 795 5.95 -40.25 -86.71
CA GLN A 795 6.59 -40.47 -88.01
C GLN A 795 5.65 -39.95 -89.10
N ILE A 796 6.13 -39.05 -89.96
CA ILE A 796 5.38 -38.50 -91.08
C ILE A 796 6.02 -38.95 -92.39
N ALA A 797 5.24 -39.08 -93.47
CA ALA A 797 5.75 -39.48 -94.77
C ALA A 797 6.82 -38.50 -95.30
N GLY A 798 7.91 -39.04 -95.87
CA GLY A 798 9.04 -38.26 -96.42
C GLY A 798 10.33 -38.33 -95.60
N GLY A 799 10.36 -39.09 -94.49
CA GLY A 799 11.56 -39.37 -93.71
C GLY A 799 11.25 -40.11 -92.40
N SER A 800 12.26 -40.23 -91.54
CA SER A 800 12.14 -40.84 -90.21
C SER A 800 12.76 -39.96 -89.12
N VAL A 801 12.29 -40.12 -87.88
CA VAL A 801 12.85 -39.49 -86.69
C VAL A 801 13.37 -40.55 -85.73
N THR A 802 14.63 -40.42 -85.32
CA THR A 802 15.21 -41.18 -84.20
C THR A 802 15.46 -40.25 -83.01
N TRP A 803 15.49 -40.80 -81.80
CA TRP A 803 15.78 -40.01 -80.59
C TRP A 803 16.53 -40.81 -79.54
N SER A 804 17.35 -40.13 -78.75
CA SER A 804 18.22 -40.73 -77.74
C SER A 804 18.34 -39.83 -76.50
N PRO A 805 18.36 -40.40 -75.28
CA PRO A 805 18.19 -41.82 -74.98
C PRO A 805 16.73 -42.28 -75.15
N LEU A 806 16.52 -43.51 -75.64
CA LEU A 806 15.20 -44.11 -75.70
C LEU A 806 14.80 -44.63 -74.31
N LYS A 807 13.84 -43.98 -73.65
CA LYS A 807 13.32 -44.41 -72.35
C LYS A 807 11.84 -44.83 -72.46
N SER A 808 11.42 -45.77 -71.62
CA SER A 808 10.00 -46.12 -71.45
C SER A 808 9.20 -45.01 -70.77
N ALA A 809 9.86 -44.16 -69.98
CA ALA A 809 9.34 -42.92 -69.42
C ALA A 809 10.49 -41.93 -69.17
N TYR A 810 10.22 -40.64 -69.32
CA TYR A 810 11.17 -39.55 -69.05
C TYR A 810 10.81 -38.86 -67.74
N LEU A 811 11.80 -38.24 -67.10
CA LEU A 811 11.61 -37.40 -65.91
C LEU A 811 11.71 -35.92 -66.28
N TYR A 812 11.15 -35.05 -65.44
CA TYR A 812 11.27 -33.60 -65.59
C TYR A 812 12.73 -33.17 -65.70
N GLY A 813 13.06 -32.41 -66.74
CA GLY A 813 14.40 -31.92 -67.05
C GLY A 813 15.27 -32.87 -67.87
N ASP A 814 14.82 -34.09 -68.18
CA ASP A 814 15.53 -34.99 -69.11
C ASP A 814 15.75 -34.29 -70.45
N GLN A 815 16.99 -34.36 -70.94
CA GLN A 815 17.36 -33.89 -72.28
C GLN A 815 17.29 -35.06 -73.26
N VAL A 816 16.57 -34.88 -74.36
CA VAL A 816 16.42 -35.87 -75.43
C VAL A 816 16.86 -35.25 -76.75
N GLU A 817 17.81 -35.89 -77.42
CA GLU A 817 18.23 -35.50 -78.77
C GLU A 817 17.36 -36.18 -79.82
N LEU A 818 16.85 -35.43 -80.79
CA LEU A 818 16.05 -35.90 -81.91
C LEU A 818 16.76 -35.64 -83.24
N VAL A 819 16.80 -36.64 -84.12
CA VAL A 819 17.44 -36.58 -85.43
C VAL A 819 16.43 -36.95 -86.51
N ALA A 820 16.20 -36.05 -87.47
CA ALA A 820 15.37 -36.28 -88.64
C ALA A 820 16.25 -36.76 -89.81
N THR A 821 15.89 -37.88 -90.44
CA THR A 821 16.56 -38.42 -91.62
C THR A 821 15.55 -38.40 -92.78
N PRO A 822 15.69 -37.51 -93.77
CA PRO A 822 14.82 -37.49 -94.96
C PRO A 822 14.94 -38.79 -95.77
N ASP A 823 13.83 -39.22 -96.36
CA ASP A 823 13.82 -40.27 -97.38
C ASP A 823 14.38 -39.73 -98.71
N ALA A 824 14.68 -40.63 -99.66
CA ALA A 824 15.10 -40.24 -101.01
C ALA A 824 14.08 -39.28 -101.65
N ASP A 825 14.58 -38.25 -102.33
CA ASP A 825 13.81 -37.14 -102.94
C ASP A 825 13.14 -36.14 -101.98
N PHE A 826 13.35 -36.28 -100.67
CA PHE A 826 12.87 -35.34 -99.66
C PHE A 826 14.02 -34.59 -98.96
N VAL A 827 13.76 -33.36 -98.50
CA VAL A 827 14.63 -32.58 -97.62
C VAL A 827 13.90 -32.21 -96.34
N PHE A 828 14.60 -32.28 -95.20
CA PHE A 828 14.09 -31.84 -93.91
C PHE A 828 13.94 -30.31 -93.91
N VAL A 829 12.81 -29.80 -93.43
CA VAL A 829 12.52 -28.35 -93.42
C VAL A 829 12.18 -27.81 -92.03
N GLY A 830 12.00 -28.67 -91.02
CA GLY A 830 11.81 -28.24 -89.64
C GLY A 830 11.06 -29.22 -88.75
N TRP A 831 11.09 -28.96 -87.45
CA TRP A 831 10.34 -29.68 -86.41
C TRP A 831 9.00 -29.00 -86.12
N GLU A 832 8.02 -29.81 -85.71
CA GLU A 832 6.71 -29.35 -85.22
C GLU A 832 6.37 -30.05 -83.88
N GLY A 833 5.47 -29.45 -83.09
CA GLY A 833 5.08 -29.94 -81.77
C GLY A 833 5.90 -29.32 -80.63
N ALA A 834 6.48 -30.16 -79.75
CA ALA A 834 7.30 -29.72 -78.63
C ALA A 834 8.71 -29.22 -79.04
N LEU A 835 9.06 -29.36 -80.32
CA LEU A 835 10.24 -28.75 -80.95
C LEU A 835 9.80 -27.81 -82.08
N SER A 836 10.67 -26.88 -82.44
CA SER A 836 10.48 -25.95 -83.56
C SER A 836 11.82 -25.60 -84.21
N GLY A 837 11.78 -25.01 -85.42
CA GLY A 837 12.99 -24.64 -86.18
C GLY A 837 13.56 -25.80 -87.00
N ASP A 838 14.71 -25.57 -87.64
CA ASP A 838 15.35 -26.44 -88.63
C ASP A 838 16.69 -27.05 -88.17
N ALA A 839 17.07 -26.86 -86.90
CA ALA A 839 18.25 -27.50 -86.32
C ALA A 839 18.08 -29.03 -86.30
N ASN A 840 19.03 -29.78 -86.88
CA ASN A 840 18.99 -31.23 -86.96
C ASN A 840 20.41 -31.80 -86.82
N PRO A 841 20.78 -32.44 -85.69
CA PRO A 841 19.95 -32.82 -84.53
C PRO A 841 19.35 -31.65 -83.72
N ALA A 842 18.24 -31.89 -83.01
CA ALA A 842 17.60 -30.95 -82.06
C ALA A 842 17.53 -31.52 -80.63
N GLN A 843 17.58 -30.63 -79.63
CA GLN A 843 17.52 -30.99 -78.20
C GLN A 843 16.17 -30.58 -77.60
N LEU A 844 15.48 -31.55 -76.97
CA LEU A 844 14.23 -31.35 -76.25
C LEU A 844 14.45 -31.53 -74.75
N THR A 845 14.06 -30.54 -73.95
CA THR A 845 13.93 -30.68 -72.49
C THR A 845 12.51 -31.14 -72.15
N ILE A 846 12.37 -32.28 -71.47
CA ILE A 846 11.08 -32.79 -71.02
C ILE A 846 10.60 -32.00 -69.81
N THR A 847 9.57 -31.17 -69.96
CA THR A 847 8.92 -30.46 -68.84
C THR A 847 7.47 -30.91 -68.61
N ASP A 848 6.88 -31.60 -69.59
CA ASP A 848 5.59 -32.27 -69.55
C ASP A 848 5.57 -33.39 -70.62
N ASN A 849 4.45 -34.10 -70.77
CA ASN A 849 4.21 -34.99 -71.90
C ASN A 849 4.37 -34.23 -73.21
N ALA A 850 5.27 -34.70 -74.07
CA ALA A 850 5.67 -34.02 -75.29
C ALA A 850 5.33 -34.85 -76.53
N THR A 851 4.89 -34.18 -77.59
CA THR A 851 4.74 -34.79 -78.92
C THR A 851 5.59 -34.02 -79.92
N VAL A 852 6.40 -34.73 -80.72
CA VAL A 852 7.28 -34.12 -81.73
C VAL A 852 7.10 -34.81 -83.07
N SER A 853 7.18 -34.05 -84.16
CA SER A 853 7.18 -34.57 -85.53
C SER A 853 8.16 -33.78 -86.42
N ALA A 854 8.66 -34.41 -87.49
CA ALA A 854 9.57 -33.79 -88.46
C ALA A 854 8.87 -33.54 -89.80
N LYS A 855 9.16 -32.41 -90.43
CA LYS A 855 8.57 -32.00 -91.71
C LYS A 855 9.57 -32.17 -92.85
N PHE A 856 9.09 -32.75 -93.97
CA PHE A 856 9.88 -33.02 -95.17
C PHE A 856 9.20 -32.47 -96.44
N THR A 857 9.97 -32.04 -97.46
CA THR A 857 9.45 -31.57 -98.77
C THR A 857 10.25 -32.14 -99.95
N LYS A 858 9.65 -32.26 -101.14
CA LYS A 858 10.29 -32.86 -102.34
C LYS A 858 11.31 -31.94 -103.04
N THR A 859 12.33 -32.53 -103.67
CA THR A 859 13.38 -31.82 -104.44
C THR A 859 12.93 -31.40 -105.87
N PRO A 860 13.07 -30.12 -106.30
CA PRO A 860 12.72 -29.66 -107.66
C PRO A 860 13.84 -29.78 -108.71
N TYR A 861 13.51 -29.88 -110.00
CA TYR A 861 14.44 -29.96 -111.16
C TYR A 861 14.19 -28.87 -112.23
N THR A 862 15.21 -28.53 -113.03
CA THR A 862 15.17 -27.47 -114.06
C THR A 862 15.28 -28.03 -115.49
N LEU A 863 14.64 -27.37 -116.47
CA LEU A 863 14.78 -27.68 -117.90
C LEU A 863 15.20 -26.41 -118.67
N THR A 864 16.25 -26.49 -119.48
CA THR A 864 16.82 -25.37 -120.24
C THR A 864 16.87 -25.66 -121.74
N THR A 865 16.69 -24.64 -122.59
CA THR A 865 16.61 -24.78 -124.06
C THR A 865 17.46 -23.73 -124.77
N SER A 866 18.20 -24.11 -125.81
CA SER A 866 19.00 -23.20 -126.65
C SER A 866 18.80 -23.46 -128.15
N VAL A 867 19.28 -22.56 -129.02
CA VAL A 867 19.12 -22.66 -130.50
C VAL A 867 20.44 -22.44 -131.24
N VAL A 868 20.68 -23.22 -132.31
CA VAL A 868 21.80 -23.08 -133.26
C VAL A 868 21.24 -22.93 -134.69
N GLY A 869 21.68 -21.91 -135.43
CA GLY A 869 21.01 -21.45 -136.65
C GLY A 869 19.95 -20.40 -136.32
N SER A 870 18.89 -20.28 -137.14
CA SER A 870 17.82 -19.30 -136.94
C SER A 870 16.45 -19.97 -136.76
N GLY A 871 15.86 -19.81 -135.57
CA GLY A 871 14.55 -20.32 -135.18
C GLY A 871 14.29 -20.18 -133.67
N THR A 872 13.19 -20.73 -133.16
CA THR A 872 12.81 -20.68 -131.73
C THR A 872 12.35 -22.03 -131.17
N VAL A 873 12.42 -22.22 -129.84
CA VAL A 873 11.91 -23.40 -129.12
C VAL A 873 10.85 -22.98 -128.11
N THR A 874 9.67 -23.61 -128.13
CA THR A 874 8.62 -23.45 -127.10
C THR A 874 8.46 -24.73 -126.28
N ARG A 875 7.99 -24.59 -125.03
CA ARG A 875 7.83 -25.68 -124.05
C ARG A 875 6.38 -25.77 -123.57
N SER A 876 5.84 -26.98 -123.42
CA SER A 876 4.50 -27.20 -122.88
C SER A 876 4.45 -28.42 -121.96
N PRO A 877 4.02 -28.28 -120.69
CA PRO A 877 3.74 -27.03 -120.00
C PRO A 877 5.01 -26.21 -119.73
N GLN A 878 4.90 -24.88 -119.71
CA GLN A 878 6.01 -24.00 -119.32
C GLN A 878 5.96 -23.76 -117.81
N GLN A 879 6.98 -24.23 -117.09
CA GLN A 879 7.14 -24.08 -115.66
C GLN A 879 8.55 -23.60 -115.31
N GLU A 880 8.70 -22.97 -114.15
CA GLU A 880 10.01 -22.56 -113.62
C GLU A 880 10.81 -23.76 -113.12
N ASN A 881 10.15 -24.72 -112.47
CA ASN A 881 10.72 -26.00 -112.02
C ASN A 881 9.74 -27.14 -112.30
N TYR A 882 10.29 -28.32 -112.57
CA TYR A 882 9.58 -29.56 -112.84
C TYR A 882 9.87 -30.60 -111.75
N GLN A 883 9.00 -31.58 -111.60
CA GLN A 883 9.18 -32.75 -110.74
C GLN A 883 9.73 -33.92 -111.57
N GLN A 884 10.35 -34.89 -110.89
CA GLN A 884 10.76 -36.12 -111.56
C GLN A 884 9.52 -36.84 -112.13
N GLY A 885 9.59 -37.21 -113.40
CA GLY A 885 8.50 -37.86 -114.14
C GLY A 885 7.61 -36.92 -114.95
N ASP A 886 7.75 -35.59 -114.83
CA ASP A 886 7.00 -34.64 -115.65
C ASP A 886 7.36 -34.81 -117.14
N GLU A 887 6.36 -34.85 -118.02
CA GLU A 887 6.56 -34.86 -119.47
C GLU A 887 6.43 -33.45 -120.06
N VAL A 888 7.47 -32.99 -120.77
CA VAL A 888 7.53 -31.65 -121.37
C VAL A 888 7.67 -31.78 -122.89
N THR A 889 6.75 -31.22 -123.65
CA THR A 889 6.80 -31.17 -125.12
C THR A 889 7.54 -29.92 -125.60
N LEU A 890 8.53 -30.12 -126.48
CA LEU A 890 9.35 -29.10 -127.12
C LEU A 890 9.00 -28.97 -128.62
N THR A 891 8.77 -27.75 -129.09
CA THR A 891 8.49 -27.46 -130.51
C THR A 891 9.52 -26.51 -131.09
N ALA A 892 10.23 -26.92 -132.14
CA ALA A 892 11.16 -26.09 -132.90
C ALA A 892 10.44 -25.44 -134.09
N ILE A 893 10.60 -24.12 -134.24
CA ILE A 893 9.97 -23.30 -135.29
C ILE A 893 11.09 -22.64 -136.12
N PRO A 894 11.33 -23.06 -137.39
CA PRO A 894 12.37 -22.47 -138.25
C PRO A 894 12.05 -21.04 -138.71
N ALA A 895 13.09 -20.24 -138.96
CA ALA A 895 12.98 -18.95 -139.65
C ALA A 895 12.92 -19.12 -141.20
N ALA A 896 12.48 -18.09 -141.94
CA ALA A 896 12.36 -18.15 -143.40
C ALA A 896 13.70 -18.47 -144.11
N GLY A 897 13.68 -19.41 -145.06
CA GLY A 897 14.88 -19.93 -145.74
C GLY A 897 15.71 -20.93 -144.92
N TRP A 898 15.22 -21.33 -143.73
CA TRP A 898 15.81 -22.35 -142.87
C TRP A 898 14.82 -23.48 -142.63
N ARG A 899 15.32 -24.70 -142.49
CA ARG A 899 14.56 -25.87 -142.03
C ARG A 899 15.15 -26.42 -140.74
N PHE A 900 14.30 -27.04 -139.93
CA PHE A 900 14.73 -27.73 -138.72
C PHE A 900 15.61 -28.93 -139.09
N ALA A 901 16.77 -29.02 -138.45
CA ALA A 901 17.76 -30.07 -138.67
C ALA A 901 17.70 -31.16 -137.58
N GLY A 902 17.39 -30.79 -136.34
CA GLY A 902 17.21 -31.74 -135.23
C GLY A 902 17.46 -31.16 -133.84
N TRP A 903 17.16 -31.98 -132.82
CA TRP A 903 17.45 -31.73 -131.41
C TRP A 903 18.80 -32.33 -131.01
N SER A 904 19.44 -31.73 -130.01
CA SER A 904 20.68 -32.21 -129.38
C SER A 904 20.72 -31.84 -127.89
N GLY A 905 21.66 -32.39 -127.12
CA GLY A 905 21.66 -32.31 -125.65
C GLY A 905 20.88 -33.48 -125.05
N ASP A 906 20.03 -33.22 -124.06
CA ASP A 906 19.24 -34.25 -123.36
C ASP A 906 17.99 -34.73 -124.12
N LEU A 907 17.81 -34.22 -125.35
CA LEU A 907 16.83 -34.71 -126.32
C LEU A 907 17.53 -34.83 -127.68
N THR A 908 17.19 -35.87 -128.44
CA THR A 908 17.79 -36.14 -129.75
C THR A 908 16.72 -36.47 -130.80
N GLY A 909 17.07 -36.40 -132.08
CA GLY A 909 16.19 -36.74 -133.20
C GLY A 909 15.79 -35.53 -134.05
N THR A 910 15.11 -35.77 -135.17
CA THR A 910 14.83 -34.74 -136.20
C THR A 910 13.36 -34.32 -136.26
N THR A 911 12.51 -34.88 -135.39
CA THR A 911 11.07 -34.59 -135.32
C THR A 911 10.77 -33.36 -134.46
N SER A 912 9.89 -32.49 -134.94
CA SER A 912 9.36 -31.35 -134.18
C SER A 912 7.83 -31.29 -134.39
N PRO A 913 6.99 -31.30 -133.33
CA PRO A 913 7.34 -31.34 -131.89
C PRO A 913 7.96 -32.67 -131.39
N ALA A 914 8.59 -32.66 -130.21
CA ALA A 914 9.15 -33.83 -129.50
C ALA A 914 8.98 -33.73 -127.96
N THR A 915 8.78 -34.84 -127.25
CA THR A 915 8.53 -34.86 -125.78
C THR A 915 9.75 -35.41 -125.02
N VAL A 916 10.05 -34.85 -123.85
CA VAL A 916 11.08 -35.33 -122.92
C VAL A 916 10.49 -35.53 -121.52
N THR A 917 10.91 -36.59 -120.83
CA THR A 917 10.54 -36.84 -119.42
C THR A 917 11.64 -36.32 -118.49
N VAL A 918 11.26 -35.50 -117.51
CA VAL A 918 12.18 -34.91 -116.53
C VAL A 918 12.66 -36.00 -115.57
N SER A 919 13.92 -36.40 -115.70
CA SER A 919 14.58 -37.36 -114.80
C SER A 919 15.64 -36.72 -113.89
N GLY A 920 15.88 -35.42 -114.08
CA GLY A 920 16.86 -34.58 -113.41
C GLY A 920 16.87 -33.18 -114.04
N ASN A 921 17.94 -32.40 -113.82
CA ASN A 921 18.14 -31.16 -114.57
C ASN A 921 18.44 -31.47 -116.04
N LEU A 922 17.70 -30.87 -116.99
CA LEU A 922 17.79 -31.12 -118.43
C LEU A 922 18.21 -29.87 -119.22
N SER A 923 18.98 -30.06 -120.30
CA SER A 923 19.51 -29.05 -121.21
C SER A 923 19.43 -29.52 -122.68
N ILE A 924 18.61 -28.84 -123.48
CA ILE A 924 18.23 -29.27 -124.85
C ILE A 924 18.48 -28.15 -125.87
N THR A 925 18.92 -28.50 -127.09
CA THR A 925 19.27 -27.53 -128.16
C THR A 925 18.60 -27.87 -129.48
N ALA A 926 17.92 -26.91 -130.12
CA ALA A 926 17.36 -27.03 -131.48
C ALA A 926 18.32 -26.51 -132.55
N GLN A 927 18.50 -27.26 -133.64
CA GLN A 927 19.38 -26.90 -134.75
C GLN A 927 18.59 -26.63 -136.04
N PHE A 928 18.95 -25.59 -136.80
CA PHE A 928 18.34 -25.20 -138.07
C PHE A 928 19.40 -25.04 -139.18
N VAL A 929 19.09 -25.37 -140.44
CA VAL A 929 19.99 -25.26 -141.63
C VAL A 929 19.33 -24.57 -142.82
N LYS A 930 20.10 -23.92 -143.71
CA LYS A 930 19.65 -23.12 -144.88
C LYS A 930 19.53 -23.98 -146.17
N ASP A 931 18.60 -23.67 -147.09
CA ASP A 931 18.33 -24.43 -148.34
C ASP A 931 19.09 -23.91 -149.60
N ALA A 932 19.27 -24.74 -150.65
CA ALA A 932 19.99 -24.43 -151.93
C ALA A 932 19.35 -25.11 -153.19
N TYR A 933 19.50 -24.52 -154.39
CA TYR A 933 18.79 -24.88 -155.65
C TYR A 933 19.74 -25.16 -156.86
N THR A 934 19.24 -25.77 -157.94
CA THR A 934 20.01 -26.25 -159.11
C THR A 934 19.39 -25.90 -160.47
N ILE A 935 20.22 -25.80 -161.51
CA ILE A 935 19.78 -25.55 -162.89
C ILE A 935 20.31 -26.64 -163.81
N PHE A 936 19.43 -27.24 -164.61
CA PHE A 936 19.76 -28.31 -165.54
C PHE A 936 19.54 -27.89 -167.00
N LEU A 937 20.54 -28.12 -167.86
CA LEU A 937 20.48 -27.84 -169.30
C LEU A 937 20.29 -29.12 -170.11
N SER A 938 19.25 -29.15 -170.94
CA SER A 938 18.95 -30.22 -171.87
C SER A 938 19.50 -29.85 -173.27
N THR A 939 20.78 -30.09 -173.54
CA THR A 939 21.34 -29.83 -174.88
C THR A 939 21.37 -31.08 -175.75
N GLU A 940 20.61 -31.09 -176.85
CA GLU A 940 20.88 -31.95 -178.01
C GLU A 940 22.10 -31.39 -178.77
N SER A 941 23.31 -31.79 -178.36
CA SER A 941 24.57 -31.22 -178.87
C SER A 941 24.85 -31.45 -180.37
N GLN A 942 23.97 -32.14 -181.10
CA GLN A 942 24.09 -32.28 -182.55
C GLN A 942 23.81 -30.94 -183.28
N LEU A 943 23.00 -30.03 -182.71
CA LEU A 943 22.44 -28.89 -183.45
C LEU A 943 22.92 -27.48 -182.97
N GLY A 944 23.44 -27.36 -181.74
CA GLY A 944 23.94 -26.10 -181.18
C GLY A 944 24.56 -26.26 -179.78
N VAL A 945 25.04 -25.16 -179.19
CA VAL A 945 25.58 -25.12 -177.82
C VAL A 945 24.93 -24.02 -176.99
N VAL A 946 24.82 -24.22 -175.67
CA VAL A 946 24.31 -23.24 -174.70
C VAL A 946 25.39 -22.90 -173.70
N SER A 947 25.47 -21.63 -173.31
CA SER A 947 26.26 -21.18 -172.17
C SER A 947 25.37 -20.49 -171.14
N ILE A 948 25.63 -20.76 -169.85
CA ILE A 948 25.05 -20.05 -168.70
C ILE A 948 26.13 -19.13 -168.12
N ALA A 949 25.78 -17.88 -167.79
CA ALA A 949 26.67 -16.96 -167.10
C ALA A 949 25.94 -16.22 -165.95
N PRO A 950 26.46 -16.25 -164.71
CA PRO A 950 27.54 -17.10 -164.23
C PRO A 950 27.09 -18.56 -164.08
N GLN A 951 27.92 -19.54 -164.47
CA GLN A 951 27.62 -20.96 -164.23
C GLN A 951 28.12 -21.37 -162.84
N LYS A 952 27.19 -21.76 -161.96
CA LYS A 952 27.48 -22.31 -160.62
C LYS A 952 27.01 -23.77 -160.50
N PRO A 953 27.57 -24.58 -159.58
CA PRO A 953 27.09 -25.94 -159.29
C PRO A 953 25.68 -25.95 -158.66
N THR A 954 25.38 -24.96 -157.83
CA THR A 954 24.10 -24.69 -157.18
C THR A 954 23.93 -23.18 -157.05
N TYR A 955 22.69 -22.72 -156.94
CA TYR A 955 22.30 -21.32 -156.79
C TYR A 955 21.51 -21.13 -155.50
N GLU A 956 21.63 -19.96 -154.90
CA GLU A 956 20.78 -19.58 -153.75
C GLU A 956 19.48 -18.94 -154.25
N TYR A 957 18.44 -18.99 -153.42
CA TYR A 957 17.19 -18.27 -153.69
C TYR A 957 17.47 -16.78 -153.94
N GLY A 958 17.13 -16.29 -155.13
CA GLY A 958 17.34 -14.92 -155.60
C GLY A 958 18.53 -14.67 -156.54
N ASP A 959 19.34 -15.68 -156.89
CA ASP A 959 20.46 -15.53 -157.85
C ASP A 959 19.98 -15.24 -159.29
N GLU A 960 20.72 -14.47 -160.12
CA GLU A 960 20.39 -14.22 -161.54
C GLU A 960 21.40 -14.86 -162.52
N ILE A 961 20.90 -15.43 -163.62
CA ILE A 961 21.68 -16.07 -164.69
C ILE A 961 21.30 -15.60 -166.09
N THR A 962 22.26 -15.59 -167.01
CA THR A 962 22.06 -15.32 -168.44
C THR A 962 22.34 -16.56 -169.28
N LEU A 963 21.47 -16.88 -170.23
CA LEU A 963 21.51 -18.05 -171.12
C LEU A 963 21.75 -17.58 -172.56
N THR A 964 22.74 -18.15 -173.23
CA THR A 964 23.05 -17.83 -174.63
C THR A 964 23.14 -19.09 -175.47
N ALA A 965 22.38 -19.19 -176.56
CA ALA A 965 22.40 -20.28 -177.52
C ALA A 965 23.19 -19.88 -178.76
N THR A 966 24.14 -20.71 -179.18
CA THR A 966 24.90 -20.52 -180.43
C THR A 966 24.61 -21.69 -181.37
N PRO A 967 23.89 -21.47 -182.49
CA PRO A 967 23.61 -22.52 -183.47
C PRO A 967 24.88 -22.99 -184.21
N LYS A 968 24.95 -24.28 -184.58
CA LYS A 968 25.99 -24.78 -185.50
C LYS A 968 25.70 -24.39 -186.96
N PRO A 969 26.72 -24.33 -187.85
CA PRO A 969 26.52 -24.01 -189.26
C PRO A 969 25.46 -24.91 -189.91
N GLY A 970 24.49 -24.30 -190.61
CA GLY A 970 23.34 -24.99 -191.18
C GLY A 970 22.06 -24.88 -190.33
N TYR A 971 22.15 -24.47 -189.05
CA TYR A 971 21.03 -24.31 -188.14
C TYR A 971 20.87 -22.86 -187.63
N ARG A 972 19.66 -22.50 -187.17
CA ARG A 972 19.36 -21.25 -186.45
C ARG A 972 18.57 -21.55 -185.17
N PHE A 973 18.71 -20.70 -184.15
CA PHE A 973 17.98 -20.79 -182.89
C PHE A 973 16.52 -20.39 -183.08
N VAL A 974 15.62 -21.03 -182.34
CA VAL A 974 14.16 -20.76 -182.36
C VAL A 974 13.70 -20.13 -181.06
N ARG A 975 13.88 -20.82 -179.92
CA ARG A 975 13.45 -20.37 -178.58
C ARG A 975 14.06 -21.22 -177.46
N TRP A 976 13.98 -20.71 -176.24
CA TRP A 976 14.18 -21.44 -175.01
C TRP A 976 12.85 -21.98 -174.52
N VAL A 977 12.85 -23.21 -174.01
CA VAL A 977 11.79 -23.75 -173.16
C VAL A 977 12.38 -23.86 -171.76
N VAL A 978 11.86 -23.07 -170.82
CA VAL A 978 12.26 -23.11 -169.41
C VAL A 978 11.12 -23.75 -168.64
N THR A 979 11.35 -24.99 -168.22
CA THR A 979 10.41 -25.75 -167.40
C THR A 979 10.67 -25.42 -165.95
N ARG A 980 9.68 -24.77 -165.37
CA ARG A 980 9.44 -24.67 -163.93
C ARG A 980 7.96 -24.97 -163.71
N SER A 981 7.46 -24.75 -162.49
CA SER A 981 6.05 -24.96 -162.14
C SER A 981 5.02 -24.33 -163.12
N ASP A 982 5.41 -23.39 -164.00
CA ASP A 982 4.56 -22.75 -165.02
C ASP A 982 5.07 -22.74 -166.49
N SER A 983 6.02 -23.61 -166.87
CA SER A 983 6.58 -23.81 -168.24
C SER A 983 6.45 -22.63 -169.23
N ARG A 984 7.51 -21.85 -169.39
CA ARG A 984 7.51 -20.67 -170.27
C ARG A 984 8.46 -20.84 -171.45
N THR A 985 8.13 -20.24 -172.60
CA THR A 985 9.02 -20.19 -173.76
C THR A 985 9.45 -18.78 -174.09
N PHE A 986 10.74 -18.59 -174.37
CA PHE A 986 11.34 -17.28 -174.63
C PHE A 986 12.07 -17.29 -175.96
N ALA A 987 11.79 -16.32 -176.84
CA ALA A 987 12.46 -16.22 -178.14
C ALA A 987 13.79 -15.45 -178.08
N ASP A 988 14.02 -14.69 -177.00
CA ASP A 988 15.20 -13.84 -176.85
C ASP A 988 16.47 -14.66 -176.64
N ASN A 989 17.55 -14.27 -177.32
CA ASN A 989 18.84 -14.92 -177.19
C ASN A 989 19.97 -13.88 -177.35
N PRO A 990 20.73 -13.58 -176.28
CA PRO A 990 20.68 -14.19 -174.94
C PRO A 990 19.42 -13.86 -174.09
N LEU A 991 19.11 -14.71 -173.07
CA LEU A 991 17.98 -14.62 -172.11
C LEU A 991 18.45 -14.47 -170.65
N LEU A 992 17.89 -13.54 -169.86
CA LEU A 992 18.16 -13.37 -168.41
C LEU A 992 17.05 -14.00 -167.54
N LEU A 993 17.40 -14.66 -166.42
CA LEU A 993 16.47 -15.36 -165.52
C LEU A 993 16.93 -15.37 -164.05
N THR A 994 16.00 -15.27 -163.09
CA THR A 994 16.26 -15.32 -161.62
C THR A 994 15.87 -16.68 -161.03
N ILE A 995 16.64 -17.19 -160.05
CA ILE A 995 16.47 -18.50 -159.41
C ILE A 995 15.59 -18.39 -158.17
N GLU A 996 14.44 -19.04 -158.21
CA GLU A 996 13.51 -19.16 -157.08
C GLU A 996 13.26 -20.62 -156.69
N ASP A 997 13.59 -21.55 -157.59
CA ASP A 997 13.44 -23.00 -157.49
C ASP A 997 14.43 -23.71 -158.44
N ASP A 998 14.40 -25.04 -158.50
CA ASP A 998 15.16 -25.81 -159.46
C ASP A 998 14.63 -25.60 -160.89
N LEU A 999 15.50 -25.34 -161.87
CA LEU A 999 15.10 -25.01 -163.25
C LEU A 999 15.62 -26.01 -164.28
N VAL A 1000 14.80 -26.36 -165.29
CA VAL A 1000 15.24 -27.13 -166.46
C VAL A 1000 15.11 -26.28 -167.73
N ILE A 1001 16.18 -26.17 -168.51
CA ILE A 1001 16.27 -25.26 -169.67
C ILE A 1001 16.64 -26.04 -170.93
N THR A 1002 15.88 -25.86 -172.00
CA THR A 1002 16.09 -26.51 -173.30
C THR A 1002 16.11 -25.48 -174.44
N PRO A 1003 17.21 -25.36 -175.23
CA PRO A 1003 17.21 -24.59 -176.48
C PRO A 1003 16.58 -25.39 -177.63
N GLU A 1004 15.82 -24.74 -178.50
CA GLU A 1004 15.35 -25.34 -179.77
C GLU A 1004 16.06 -24.69 -180.97
N PHE A 1005 16.51 -25.51 -181.94
CA PHE A 1005 17.20 -25.09 -183.18
C PHE A 1005 16.52 -25.69 -184.43
N THR A 1006 16.65 -25.07 -185.62
CA THR A 1006 16.06 -25.55 -186.90
C THR A 1006 16.97 -25.28 -188.11
N GLU A 1007 16.83 -26.03 -189.23
CA GLU A 1007 17.69 -25.90 -190.44
C GLU A 1007 17.45 -24.61 -191.24
N SER A 1008 18.52 -24.08 -191.83
CA SER A 1008 18.51 -22.84 -192.61
C SER A 1008 18.22 -23.12 -194.08
N GLY A 1009 16.94 -23.18 -194.48
CA GLY A 1009 16.57 -23.24 -195.90
C GLY A 1009 15.22 -23.89 -196.24
N GLU A 1010 14.65 -24.72 -195.36
CA GLU A 1010 13.30 -25.24 -195.54
C GLU A 1010 12.28 -24.33 -194.82
N PRO A 1011 11.14 -23.95 -195.45
CA PRO A 1011 10.19 -23.01 -194.88
C PRO A 1011 9.46 -23.63 -193.69
N VAL A 1012 9.71 -23.09 -192.50
CA VAL A 1012 8.93 -23.44 -191.31
C VAL A 1012 7.58 -22.72 -191.38
N ASN A 1013 6.55 -23.41 -191.87
CA ASN A 1013 5.16 -23.04 -191.67
C ASN A 1013 4.73 -23.46 -190.26
N TYR A 1014 4.58 -22.50 -189.34
CA TYR A 1014 3.83 -22.75 -188.10
C TYR A 1014 2.36 -22.40 -188.29
N LEU A 1015 1.66 -23.41 -188.78
CA LEU A 1015 0.33 -23.80 -188.31
C LEU A 1015 0.54 -24.61 -187.03
N TYR A 1016 -0.46 -24.60 -186.13
CA TYR A 1016 -0.57 -25.55 -185.02
C TYR A 1016 0.54 -25.39 -183.93
N VAL A 1017 0.32 -25.52 -182.62
CA VAL A 1017 -0.92 -25.76 -181.87
C VAL A 1017 -0.66 -25.70 -180.36
N PRO A 1018 -1.71 -25.81 -179.54
CA PRO A 1018 -1.76 -25.21 -178.23
C PRO A 1018 -1.10 -26.13 -177.21
N PHE A 1019 -1.01 -25.63 -176.00
CA PHE A 1019 -1.39 -26.41 -174.84
C PHE A 1019 -2.36 -25.46 -174.11
N VAL A 1020 -3.66 -25.76 -174.06
CA VAL A 1020 -4.29 -26.59 -173.02
C VAL A 1020 -3.59 -26.43 -171.68
#